data_AF-A0A0M4SRV0-F1
#
_entry.id   AF-A0A0M4SRV0-F1
#
_cell.length_a   1.000
_cell.length_b   1.000
_cell.length_c   1.000
_cell.angle_alpha   90.00
_cell.angle_beta   90.00
_cell.angle_gamma   90.00
#
_symmetry.space_group_name_H-M   'P 1'
#
loop_
_entity.id
_entity.type
_entity.pdbx_description
1 polymer ?
#
loop_
_entity_poly.entity_id
_entity_poly.type
_entity_poly.pdbx_seq_one_letter_code
_entity_poly.pdbx_strand_id
1 'polypeptide(L)'
;MDKNLTSPTSSLTKPVMLASGNSVATDGFVDYGVSSDTFSTLQIANESNDKFIVTRADIYENLESIFSIECFAYINLVKNPLYENLDTIYNNDKSYSSIYKYLDKSIKLSIKRPSSTNKNIVPDGSSNDMHFSGIVSDVEYLGVDDETSTNIDKKYFFKFKLTSPLYRLSINRANRIYTDQSILEVVKDILAFNKQRLTKELDFSNIKNNYNKREFIAQYNESDLAFITRLCHDSGIYFYEDNEKIYFHDTFILAYSNQNENFTSSDTSSGKEARKVSFNVNLNNNLATEHINKITKSETLKANSFTHSFQNTAYPNVLESKNEKIFDEQVNIYDKHINLDEYSFSDTSLLEVSTYLKKLRSDMLLKEFTASSNVFALSLNDNISVAIDASKGEYEFKIIALKHTYIDESVLENTLNLGDNVPFKDKKFISSYTNEISIIPSSVKFVPSYKQKPKAPDITLGLVVGQDGLNSQNNTIHTDSYGRVKVRLNAFSTQEIIDKDDAINASYHKSAYLRVITPIASNSSGFFAIPRIGDEVIISFLQNDIDNPVVSGSLYNASNTPLVNVDSNYHQTSLSSKTIGANETGINEITLSNLKNKEQIYVKAEKDYDELVNNDFSQTILNDKSSQVHGSYTERVKKAHIQTIDLAKNVNVGAEYLTTVGLSKDTVVGVSNTLNVAVDNNTRVGQDSHEFVGHDKFVEVKSNLNTTIHNDEMKEVKGTKEQNIDGGYKLNSQKGINEFSNEHIVLQANSYIDINAKSNFTTKTAAQHTEIADSKFSNIETTYEVNAKDKIIHQVGSTKVTIEGSSVVIEVAGVKAIFDSRGLRVIGGDIKAL
;
A
#
# COMPACT_ATOMS: atom_id res chain seq x y z
N MET A 1 -14.88 -37.31 44.27
CA MET A 1 -14.72 -38.63 43.67
C MET A 1 -13.25 -38.79 43.33
N ASP A 2 -12.38 -39.49 44.03
CA ASP A 2 -12.31 -40.28 45.28
C ASP A 2 -10.81 -40.66 45.30
N LYS A 3 -9.90 -40.15 46.13
CA LYS A 3 -9.63 -40.32 47.56
C LYS A 3 -9.82 -41.73 48.15
N ASN A 4 -8.73 -42.17 48.80
CA ASN A 4 -8.56 -43.23 49.80
C ASN A 4 -8.10 -44.58 49.22
N LEU A 5 -7.22 -45.39 49.82
CA LEU A 5 -6.86 -45.62 51.23
C LEU A 5 -5.38 -46.10 51.32
N THR A 6 -4.51 -45.45 52.09
CA THR A 6 -4.02 -45.81 53.45
C THR A 6 -3.20 -47.11 53.58
N SER A 7 -1.95 -46.94 53.98
CA SER A 7 -1.16 -47.87 54.80
C SER A 7 -1.58 -47.82 56.28
N PRO A 8 -1.24 -48.84 57.08
CA PRO A 8 -1.09 -48.67 58.51
C PRO A 8 0.32 -49.04 59.03
N THR A 9 0.85 -48.09 59.81
CA THR A 9 1.73 -48.16 61.00
C THR A 9 1.44 -49.37 61.92
N SER A 10 2.25 -49.88 62.85
CA SER A 10 3.39 -49.43 63.68
C SER A 10 3.74 -50.56 64.67
N SER A 11 4.93 -50.52 65.30
CA SER A 11 5.21 -50.72 66.76
C SER A 11 6.50 -51.54 66.98
N LEU A 12 7.62 -50.94 67.42
CA LEU A 12 8.04 -50.71 68.83
C LEU A 12 8.34 -51.99 69.63
N THR A 13 9.61 -52.20 69.98
CA THR A 13 10.11 -52.45 71.36
C THR A 13 11.65 -52.58 71.40
N LYS A 14 12.32 -51.79 72.26
CA LYS A 14 13.70 -51.99 72.79
C LYS A 14 13.65 -52.97 73.98
N PRO A 15 14.77 -53.65 74.34
CA PRO A 15 15.53 -53.25 75.55
C PRO A 15 17.07 -53.47 75.46
N VAL A 16 17.96 -52.58 75.93
CA VAL A 16 18.56 -52.35 77.28
C VAL A 16 19.74 -53.26 77.65
N MET A 17 20.78 -52.62 78.25
CA MET A 17 21.93 -53.07 79.08
C MET A 17 23.30 -53.02 78.39
N LEU A 18 24.44 -52.61 78.96
CA LEU A 18 24.88 -51.75 80.08
C LEU A 18 26.45 -51.83 80.11
N ALA A 19 27.13 -50.79 80.61
CA ALA A 19 28.53 -50.73 81.10
C ALA A 19 29.67 -50.78 80.04
N SER A 20 30.83 -50.13 80.18
CA SER A 20 31.44 -49.18 81.14
C SER A 20 32.85 -48.84 80.61
N GLY A 21 33.42 -47.67 80.96
CA GLY A 21 34.87 -47.55 81.18
C GLY A 21 35.69 -46.61 80.28
N ASN A 22 36.02 -45.45 80.85
CA ASN A 22 37.29 -44.71 80.81
C ASN A 22 38.06 -44.37 79.51
N SER A 23 38.19 -43.05 79.32
CA SER A 23 39.36 -42.24 78.92
C SER A 23 40.58 -42.91 78.29
N VAL A 24 41.10 -42.30 77.20
CA VAL A 24 42.41 -41.61 77.11
C VAL A 24 42.51 -40.95 75.72
N ALA A 25 43.18 -39.80 75.65
CA ALA A 25 43.39 -38.98 74.47
C ALA A 25 44.46 -39.54 73.51
N THR A 26 44.57 -38.85 72.36
CA THR A 26 45.64 -38.84 71.32
C THR A 26 45.73 -40.05 70.39
N ASP A 27 45.35 -39.89 69.12
CA ASP A 27 46.31 -39.58 68.06
C ASP A 27 45.61 -39.43 66.69
N GLY A 28 46.23 -38.61 65.83
CA GLY A 28 45.71 -38.25 64.51
C GLY A 28 45.46 -39.44 63.60
N PHE A 29 44.35 -39.37 62.86
CA PHE A 29 44.06 -40.28 61.76
C PHE A 29 44.08 -39.52 60.43
N VAL A 30 45.11 -39.89 59.68
CA VAL A 30 45.34 -39.82 58.24
C VAL A 30 44.06 -39.69 57.40
N ASP A 31 44.04 -38.61 56.62
CA ASP A 31 43.18 -38.39 55.47
C ASP A 31 43.42 -39.49 54.43
N TYR A 32 42.46 -40.41 54.25
CA TYR A 32 42.47 -41.34 53.13
C TYR A 32 41.98 -40.61 51.87
N GLY A 33 42.87 -39.78 51.33
CA GLY A 33 42.76 -39.25 49.99
C GLY A 33 42.80 -40.39 48.97
N VAL A 34 41.64 -40.79 48.46
CA VAL A 34 41.56 -41.49 47.18
C VAL A 34 41.93 -40.46 46.11
N SER A 35 43.04 -40.69 45.40
CA SER A 35 43.47 -39.80 44.32
C SER A 35 42.34 -39.65 43.29
N SER A 36 41.96 -38.41 43.01
CA SER A 36 40.76 -38.07 42.23
C SER A 36 40.89 -38.23 40.71
N ASP A 37 41.94 -38.91 40.24
CA ASP A 37 42.40 -38.88 38.84
C ASP A 37 42.20 -40.20 38.08
N THR A 38 41.67 -41.25 38.74
CA THR A 38 41.50 -42.58 38.16
C THR A 38 40.14 -42.85 37.51
N PHE A 39 39.07 -42.14 37.89
CA PHE A 39 37.70 -42.41 37.42
C PHE A 39 37.19 -41.37 36.41
N SER A 40 36.24 -41.80 35.58
CA SER A 40 35.45 -40.88 34.75
C SER A 40 34.54 -40.03 35.63
N THR A 41 34.52 -38.72 35.40
CA THR A 41 33.89 -37.76 36.30
C THR A 41 33.02 -36.76 35.56
N LEU A 42 31.94 -36.34 36.21
CA LEU A 42 31.06 -35.28 35.77
C LEU A 42 31.16 -34.13 36.80
N GLN A 43 31.66 -32.98 36.38
CA GLN A 43 31.97 -31.86 37.28
C GLN A 43 31.15 -30.63 36.92
N ILE A 44 30.41 -30.10 37.89
CA ILE A 44 29.58 -28.89 37.72
C ILE A 44 30.40 -27.66 38.10
N ALA A 45 30.39 -26.64 37.25
CA ALA A 45 30.99 -25.34 37.54
C ALA A 45 30.07 -24.55 38.50
N ASN A 46 30.31 -24.68 39.82
CA ASN A 46 29.60 -23.98 40.89
C ASN A 46 30.57 -23.62 42.04
N GLU A 47 30.13 -22.76 42.97
CA GLU A 47 30.85 -22.39 44.21
C GLU A 47 31.19 -23.60 45.10
N SER A 48 30.47 -24.72 44.97
CA SER A 48 30.70 -25.97 45.74
C SER A 48 31.62 -26.98 45.06
N ASN A 49 31.90 -26.83 43.75
CA ASN A 49 32.74 -27.71 42.95
C ASN A 49 32.37 -29.22 43.03
N ASP A 50 31.08 -29.54 43.06
CA ASP A 50 30.56 -30.91 43.16
C ASP A 50 31.07 -31.77 41.99
N LYS A 51 31.76 -32.87 42.33
CA LYS A 51 32.36 -33.83 41.39
C LYS A 51 31.68 -35.18 41.54
N PHE A 52 30.97 -35.59 40.49
CA PHE A 52 30.26 -36.86 40.43
C PHE A 52 31.11 -37.91 39.72
N ILE A 53 31.02 -39.15 40.17
CA ILE A 53 31.66 -40.32 39.56
C ILE A 53 30.67 -40.95 38.58
N VAL A 54 31.10 -41.13 37.33
CA VAL A 54 30.24 -41.56 36.22
C VAL A 54 30.22 -43.09 36.13
N THR A 55 29.02 -43.67 36.14
CA THR A 55 28.81 -45.12 35.97
C THR A 55 28.40 -45.47 34.55
N ARG A 56 27.70 -44.57 33.86
CA ARG A 56 27.33 -44.71 32.45
C ARG A 56 27.17 -43.34 31.79
N ALA A 57 27.64 -43.21 30.56
CA ALA A 57 27.39 -42.03 29.73
C ALA A 57 27.02 -42.46 28.31
N ASP A 58 25.84 -42.04 27.86
CA ASP A 58 25.39 -42.14 26.47
C ASP A 58 25.46 -40.76 25.83
N ILE A 59 26.41 -40.55 24.92
CA ILE A 59 26.71 -39.27 24.26
C ILE A 59 26.23 -39.35 22.82
N TYR A 60 25.42 -38.38 22.41
CA TYR A 60 24.87 -38.28 21.07
C TYR A 60 25.37 -36.97 20.42
N GLU A 61 26.14 -37.10 19.34
CA GLU A 61 26.67 -36.00 18.55
C GLU A 61 26.21 -36.15 17.10
N ASN A 62 25.81 -35.04 16.45
CA ASN A 62 25.29 -35.06 15.09
C ASN A 62 25.54 -33.72 14.40
N LEU A 63 25.86 -33.71 13.11
CA LEU A 63 25.92 -32.47 12.32
C LEU A 63 24.52 -31.87 12.03
N GLU A 64 23.43 -32.60 12.28
CA GLU A 64 22.05 -32.11 12.13
C GLU A 64 21.43 -31.49 13.38
N SER A 65 22.00 -31.72 14.56
CA SER A 65 21.40 -31.29 15.82
C SER A 65 22.45 -31.12 16.91
N ILE A 66 22.19 -30.21 17.85
CA ILE A 66 23.04 -30.03 19.03
C ILE A 66 23.27 -31.35 19.77
N PHE A 67 24.46 -31.50 20.38
CA PHE A 67 24.77 -32.73 21.11
C PHE A 67 23.90 -32.86 22.38
N SER A 68 23.66 -34.10 22.79
CA SER A 68 22.97 -34.44 24.03
C SER A 68 23.67 -35.61 24.69
N ILE A 69 23.82 -35.56 26.01
CA ILE A 69 24.48 -36.59 26.79
C ILE A 69 23.57 -36.98 27.95
N GLU A 70 23.26 -38.26 28.06
CA GLU A 70 22.62 -38.82 29.25
C GLU A 70 23.70 -39.47 30.11
N CYS A 71 23.92 -38.92 31.30
CA CYS A 71 24.98 -39.35 32.20
C CYS A 71 24.38 -39.84 33.51
N PHE A 72 24.67 -41.08 33.88
CA PHE A 72 24.37 -41.68 35.17
C PHE A 72 25.62 -41.56 36.04
N ALA A 73 25.48 -40.92 37.20
CA ALA A 73 26.61 -40.64 38.07
C ALA A 73 26.17 -40.61 39.54
N TYR A 74 27.13 -40.75 40.45
CA TYR A 74 26.88 -40.60 41.89
C TYR A 74 27.86 -39.64 42.55
N ILE A 75 27.46 -39.08 43.69
CA ILE A 75 28.32 -38.26 44.56
C ILE A 75 28.22 -38.78 45.99
N ASN A 76 29.33 -38.71 46.72
CA ASN A 76 29.38 -39.02 48.14
C ASN A 76 29.02 -37.76 48.93
N LEU A 77 27.93 -37.78 49.69
CA LEU A 77 27.52 -36.67 50.55
C LEU A 77 27.11 -37.18 51.94
N VAL A 78 27.25 -36.33 52.95
CA VAL A 78 26.80 -36.63 54.32
C VAL A 78 25.28 -36.49 54.44
N LYS A 79 24.70 -35.51 53.75
CA LYS A 79 23.26 -35.20 53.80
C LYS A 79 22.60 -35.61 52.49
N ASN A 80 21.34 -36.04 52.59
CA ASN A 80 20.57 -36.36 51.41
C ASN A 80 20.24 -35.07 50.66
N PRO A 81 20.75 -34.90 49.42
CA PRO A 81 20.53 -33.69 48.66
C PRO A 81 19.03 -33.46 48.48
N LEU A 82 18.22 -34.46 48.13
CA LEU A 82 16.77 -34.31 47.90
C LEU A 82 16.01 -33.67 49.08
N TYR A 83 16.45 -33.92 50.31
CA TYR A 83 15.78 -33.45 51.53
C TYR A 83 16.35 -32.13 52.08
N GLU A 84 17.49 -31.68 51.58
CA GLU A 84 17.96 -30.32 51.85
C GLU A 84 16.95 -29.32 51.26
N ASN A 85 16.27 -28.55 52.11
CA ASN A 85 15.20 -27.59 51.78
C ASN A 85 13.80 -28.18 51.55
N LEU A 86 13.52 -29.44 51.89
CA LEU A 86 12.17 -29.99 51.73
C LEU A 86 11.14 -29.24 52.59
N ASP A 87 11.49 -28.91 53.84
CA ASP A 87 10.62 -28.18 54.76
C ASP A 87 10.34 -26.74 54.28
N THR A 88 11.30 -26.06 53.66
CA THR A 88 11.11 -24.69 53.11
C THR A 88 10.23 -24.69 51.86
N ILE A 89 10.32 -25.74 51.02
CA ILE A 89 9.47 -25.91 49.84
C ILE A 89 8.01 -26.15 50.24
N TYR A 90 7.77 -27.00 51.25
CA TYR A 90 6.40 -27.28 51.73
C TYR A 90 5.76 -26.10 52.49
N ASN A 91 6.57 -25.20 53.04
CA ASN A 91 6.11 -24.03 53.81
C ASN A 91 6.01 -22.73 52.98
N ASN A 92 6.08 -22.82 51.64
CA ASN A 92 5.70 -21.76 50.70
C ASN A 92 6.61 -20.53 50.63
N ASP A 93 7.93 -20.71 50.82
CA ASP A 93 8.92 -19.78 50.28
C ASP A 93 9.22 -20.15 48.83
N LYS A 94 9.58 -19.19 47.97
CA LYS A 94 9.97 -19.41 46.57
C LYS A 94 11.33 -20.15 46.44
N SER A 95 11.53 -21.19 47.23
CA SER A 95 12.70 -22.05 47.25
C SER A 95 12.47 -23.22 46.31
N TYR A 96 13.48 -23.54 45.50
CA TYR A 96 13.49 -24.73 44.67
C TYR A 96 14.11 -25.91 45.43
N SER A 97 13.87 -27.13 44.95
CA SER A 97 14.63 -28.30 45.43
C SER A 97 16.13 -28.02 45.37
N SER A 98 16.88 -28.48 46.36
CA SER A 98 18.35 -28.42 46.38
C SER A 98 19.00 -28.94 45.08
N ILE A 99 18.40 -29.90 44.38
CA ILE A 99 18.95 -30.43 43.12
C ILE A 99 18.75 -29.46 41.94
N TYR A 100 17.85 -28.47 42.06
CA TYR A 100 17.67 -27.39 41.08
C TYR A 100 18.94 -26.55 40.94
N LYS A 101 19.82 -26.50 41.96
CA LYS A 101 21.10 -25.77 41.92
C LYS A 101 22.03 -26.23 40.79
N TYR A 102 21.78 -27.42 40.24
CA TYR A 102 22.54 -28.01 39.15
C TYR A 102 22.02 -27.63 37.76
N LEU A 103 20.74 -27.25 37.62
CA LEU A 103 20.16 -26.87 36.32
C LEU A 103 20.78 -25.56 35.79
N ASP A 104 20.90 -25.49 34.47
CA ASP A 104 21.47 -24.33 33.73
C ASP A 104 22.91 -23.97 34.12
N LYS A 105 23.62 -24.89 34.80
CA LYS A 105 25.05 -24.72 35.13
C LYS A 105 25.93 -25.33 34.06
N SER A 106 27.07 -24.69 33.83
CA SER A 106 28.12 -25.27 33.00
C SER A 106 28.64 -26.54 33.67
N ILE A 107 28.84 -27.59 32.89
CA ILE A 107 29.24 -28.90 33.39
C ILE A 107 30.21 -29.54 32.40
N LYS A 108 31.22 -30.22 32.94
CA LYS A 108 32.27 -30.89 32.19
C LYS A 108 32.24 -32.38 32.50
N LEU A 109 31.92 -33.18 31.49
CA LEU A 109 32.10 -34.63 31.51
C LEU A 109 33.52 -34.96 31.06
N SER A 110 34.22 -35.79 31.83
CA SER A 110 35.55 -36.32 31.49
C SER A 110 35.50 -37.84 31.55
N ILE A 111 35.56 -38.48 30.39
CA ILE A 111 35.57 -39.94 30.26
C ILE A 111 37.02 -40.40 30.12
N LYS A 112 37.44 -41.24 31.07
CA LYS A 112 38.72 -41.94 31.04
C LYS A 112 38.61 -43.16 30.15
N ARG A 113 39.72 -43.53 29.51
CA ARG A 113 39.79 -44.78 28.73
C ARG A 113 39.60 -45.98 29.67
N PRO A 114 38.70 -46.95 29.36
CA PRO A 114 38.52 -48.16 30.16
C PRO A 114 39.84 -48.93 30.38
N SER A 115 40.07 -49.41 31.61
CA SER A 115 41.32 -50.02 32.07
C SER A 115 41.60 -51.43 31.51
N SER A 116 40.68 -52.02 30.74
CA SER A 116 40.77 -53.38 30.19
C SER A 116 41.43 -53.47 28.79
N THR A 117 41.70 -52.34 28.11
CA THR A 117 42.40 -52.33 26.82
C THR A 117 43.91 -52.16 27.01
N ASN A 118 44.69 -53.12 26.50
CA ASN A 118 46.15 -53.21 26.58
C ASN A 118 46.85 -51.85 26.37
N LYS A 119 47.77 -51.49 27.29
CA LYS A 119 48.61 -50.27 27.26
C LYS A 119 49.60 -50.18 26.08
N ASN A 120 49.57 -51.12 25.13
CA ASN A 120 50.53 -51.20 24.03
C ASN A 120 49.81 -50.95 22.71
N ILE A 121 49.61 -49.67 22.40
CA ILE A 121 49.67 -48.98 21.09
C ILE A 121 49.10 -47.59 21.39
N VAL A 122 49.96 -46.67 21.79
CA VAL A 122 49.69 -45.24 21.84
C VAL A 122 50.75 -44.61 20.94
N PRO A 123 50.38 -43.94 19.82
CA PRO A 123 51.30 -43.04 19.15
C PRO A 123 51.70 -41.96 20.14
N ASP A 124 53.02 -41.74 20.26
CA ASP A 124 53.65 -40.87 21.25
C ASP A 124 52.96 -39.50 21.33
N GLY A 125 52.52 -39.09 22.52
CA GLY A 125 52.13 -37.70 22.81
C GLY A 125 50.68 -37.35 23.15
N SER A 126 49.78 -38.28 23.52
CA SER A 126 48.43 -37.85 23.95
C SER A 126 47.78 -38.71 25.05
N SER A 127 47.61 -38.13 26.25
CA SER A 127 46.67 -38.61 27.25
C SER A 127 45.26 -38.14 26.87
N ASN A 128 44.66 -38.72 25.83
CA ASN A 128 43.39 -38.22 25.31
C ASN A 128 42.20 -38.82 26.06
N ASP A 129 41.92 -38.30 27.25
CA ASP A 129 40.60 -38.40 27.86
C ASP A 129 39.57 -37.71 26.96
N MET A 130 38.34 -38.23 26.89
CA MET A 130 37.28 -37.55 26.17
C MET A 130 36.63 -36.53 27.10
N HIS A 131 36.61 -35.27 26.66
CA HIS A 131 35.97 -34.19 27.40
C HIS A 131 34.75 -33.70 26.64
N PHE A 132 33.67 -33.41 27.37
CA PHE A 132 32.48 -32.75 26.86
C PHE A 132 32.08 -31.62 27.78
N SER A 133 32.00 -30.42 27.23
CA SER A 133 31.57 -29.21 27.93
C SER A 133 30.23 -28.73 27.41
N GLY A 134 29.29 -28.50 28.32
CA GLY A 134 27.96 -27.96 28.00
C GLY A 134 27.22 -27.50 29.24
N ILE A 135 25.89 -27.61 29.22
CA ILE A 135 25.02 -27.20 30.32
C ILE A 135 24.10 -28.33 30.78
N VAL A 136 23.72 -28.31 32.05
CA VAL A 136 22.70 -29.23 32.58
C VAL A 136 21.31 -28.75 32.15
N SER A 137 20.69 -29.48 31.23
CA SER A 137 19.32 -29.23 30.76
C SER A 137 18.26 -29.96 31.57
N ASP A 138 18.63 -31.07 32.22
CA ASP A 138 17.75 -31.89 33.04
C ASP A 138 18.57 -32.61 34.12
N VAL A 139 17.99 -32.77 35.31
CA VAL A 139 18.59 -33.51 36.43
C VAL A 139 17.51 -34.29 37.16
N GLU A 140 17.75 -35.58 37.35
CA GLU A 140 16.86 -36.50 38.04
C GLU A 140 17.63 -37.19 39.16
N TYR A 141 17.07 -37.18 40.37
CA TYR A 141 17.60 -37.93 41.51
C TYR A 141 17.07 -39.37 41.48
N LEU A 142 17.97 -40.35 41.44
CA LEU A 142 17.62 -41.76 41.25
C LEU A 142 17.53 -42.55 42.56
N GLY A 143 18.15 -42.07 43.64
CA GLY A 143 18.15 -42.76 44.93
C GLY A 143 19.48 -42.67 45.67
N VAL A 144 19.55 -43.39 46.78
CA VAL A 144 20.73 -43.49 47.65
C VAL A 144 21.11 -44.95 47.82
N ASP A 145 22.41 -45.22 47.84
CA ASP A 145 22.97 -46.45 48.37
C ASP A 145 23.12 -46.32 49.88
N ASP A 146 22.21 -46.92 50.65
CA ASP A 146 22.18 -46.81 52.12
C ASP A 146 22.62 -48.13 52.77
N GLU A 147 23.81 -48.60 52.41
CA GLU A 147 24.36 -49.86 52.90
C GLU A 147 25.61 -49.60 53.73
N THR A 148 25.42 -49.16 54.98
CA THR A 148 26.23 -49.46 56.19
C THR A 148 25.95 -48.45 57.30
N SER A 149 25.72 -48.91 58.53
CA SER A 149 25.47 -48.05 59.71
C SER A 149 26.72 -47.32 60.24
N THR A 150 27.85 -47.33 59.50
CA THR A 150 29.15 -46.85 59.96
C THR A 150 29.84 -45.85 59.04
N ASN A 151 29.35 -45.61 57.82
CA ASN A 151 29.89 -44.59 56.93
C ASN A 151 29.13 -43.26 57.09
N ILE A 152 29.88 -42.17 57.28
CA ILE A 152 29.34 -40.81 57.38
C ILE A 152 28.89 -40.29 56.00
N ASP A 153 29.51 -40.79 54.92
CA ASP A 153 29.17 -40.46 53.54
C ASP A 153 28.31 -41.55 52.88
N LYS A 154 27.20 -41.15 52.24
CA LYS A 154 26.34 -42.02 51.43
C LYS A 154 26.47 -41.69 49.94
N LYS A 155 26.30 -42.69 49.07
CA LYS A 155 26.29 -42.48 47.62
C LYS A 155 24.90 -42.09 47.15
N TYR A 156 24.78 -40.93 46.52
CA TYR A 156 23.53 -40.45 45.93
C TYR A 156 23.63 -40.48 44.41
N PHE A 157 22.70 -41.18 43.76
CA PHE A 157 22.67 -41.39 42.32
C PHE A 157 21.81 -40.36 41.60
N PHE A 158 22.28 -39.96 40.42
CA PHE A 158 21.65 -38.97 39.58
C PHE A 158 21.71 -39.39 38.11
N LYS A 159 20.69 -38.99 37.35
CA LYS A 159 20.72 -38.91 35.89
C LYS A 159 20.79 -37.44 35.50
N PHE A 160 21.84 -37.07 34.78
CA PHE A 160 22.00 -35.74 34.22
C PHE A 160 21.81 -35.78 32.70
N LYS A 161 21.10 -34.79 32.16
CA LYS A 161 21.10 -34.51 30.72
C LYS A 161 21.93 -33.28 30.42
N LEU A 162 23.11 -33.50 29.87
CA LEU A 162 24.04 -32.47 29.44
C LEU A 162 23.82 -32.16 27.95
N THR A 163 23.69 -30.88 27.61
CA THR A 163 23.44 -30.43 26.22
C THR A 163 24.31 -29.23 25.86
N SER A 164 24.32 -28.88 24.57
CA SER A 164 24.86 -27.62 24.08
C SER A 164 24.34 -26.40 24.84
N PRO A 165 25.17 -25.37 25.09
CA PRO A 165 24.68 -24.06 25.52
C PRO A 165 23.63 -23.44 24.57
N LEU A 166 23.62 -23.83 23.29
CA LEU A 166 22.59 -23.43 22.33
C LEU A 166 21.18 -23.88 22.76
N TYR A 167 21.05 -24.89 23.64
CA TYR A 167 19.76 -25.30 24.19
C TYR A 167 19.03 -24.15 24.90
N ARG A 168 19.73 -23.16 25.47
CA ARG A 168 19.08 -21.96 26.03
C ARG A 168 18.25 -21.20 25.00
N LEU A 169 18.68 -21.23 23.74
CA LEU A 169 17.96 -20.62 22.62
C LEU A 169 16.71 -21.42 22.22
N SER A 170 16.54 -22.67 22.65
CA SER A 170 15.32 -23.43 22.41
C SER A 170 14.18 -23.02 23.34
N ILE A 171 14.50 -22.38 24.47
CA ILE A 171 13.54 -21.94 25.49
C ILE A 171 12.88 -20.61 25.08
N ASN A 172 13.67 -19.69 24.52
CA ASN A 172 13.16 -18.39 24.09
C ASN A 172 12.43 -18.50 22.75
N ARG A 173 11.16 -18.09 22.70
CA ARG A 173 10.40 -17.91 21.44
C ARG A 173 10.16 -16.43 21.22
N ALA A 174 10.35 -15.99 19.98
CA ALA A 174 10.21 -14.60 19.59
C ALA A 174 9.48 -14.48 18.25
N ASN A 175 8.88 -13.31 18.02
CA ASN A 175 8.34 -12.93 16.72
C ASN A 175 9.13 -11.72 16.23
N ARG A 176 9.98 -11.92 15.23
CA ARG A 176 10.90 -10.89 14.72
C ARG A 176 10.79 -10.75 13.22
N ILE A 177 11.06 -9.55 12.71
CA ILE A 177 11.27 -9.33 11.28
C ILE A 177 12.64 -8.70 11.06
N TYR A 178 13.28 -9.12 9.97
CA TYR A 178 14.53 -8.58 9.49
C TYR A 178 14.35 -8.19 8.03
N THR A 179 14.71 -6.96 7.69
CA THR A 179 14.54 -6.39 6.35
C THR A 179 15.90 -5.98 5.80
N ASP A 180 16.11 -6.19 4.51
CA ASP A 180 17.36 -5.86 3.79
C ASP A 180 18.62 -6.47 4.42
N GLN A 181 18.49 -7.69 4.95
CA GLN A 181 19.56 -8.47 5.57
C GLN A 181 19.70 -9.85 4.94
N SER A 182 20.91 -10.36 4.90
CA SER A 182 21.21 -11.74 4.55
C SER A 182 20.91 -12.68 5.73
N ILE A 183 20.69 -13.94 5.41
CA ILE A 183 20.43 -15.00 6.41
C ILE A 183 21.58 -15.10 7.43
N LEU A 184 22.83 -14.93 6.97
CA LEU A 184 24.00 -14.99 7.82
C LEU A 184 24.10 -13.78 8.77
N GLU A 185 23.72 -12.58 8.30
CA GLU A 185 23.62 -11.39 9.17
C GLU A 185 22.58 -11.63 10.28
N VAL A 186 21.39 -12.14 9.93
CA VAL A 186 20.33 -12.46 10.91
C VAL A 186 20.80 -13.47 11.96
N VAL A 187 21.45 -14.56 11.52
CA VAL A 187 22.00 -15.59 12.43
C VAL A 187 23.04 -14.98 13.39
N LYS A 188 23.94 -14.14 12.87
CA LYS A 188 24.95 -13.45 13.69
C LYS A 188 24.31 -12.49 14.68
N ASP A 189 23.28 -11.75 14.29
CA ASP A 189 22.56 -10.81 15.16
C ASP A 189 21.94 -11.53 16.37
N ILE A 190 21.27 -12.66 16.15
CA ILE A 190 20.63 -13.44 17.24
C ILE A 190 21.68 -14.05 18.17
N LEU A 191 22.75 -14.60 17.62
CA LEU A 191 23.84 -15.19 18.40
C LEU A 191 24.61 -14.12 19.18
N ALA A 192 24.81 -12.93 18.61
CA ALA A 192 25.41 -11.79 19.28
C ALA A 192 24.53 -11.29 20.45
N PHE A 193 23.22 -11.17 20.23
CA PHE A 193 22.26 -10.81 21.27
C PHE A 193 22.30 -11.80 22.45
N ASN A 194 22.49 -13.09 22.16
CA ASN A 194 22.56 -14.14 23.16
C ASN A 194 23.99 -14.52 23.60
N LYS A 195 25.03 -13.75 23.22
CA LYS A 195 26.44 -14.13 23.42
C LYS A 195 26.78 -14.51 24.86
N GLN A 196 26.25 -13.79 25.83
CA GLN A 196 26.46 -14.07 27.27
C GLN A 196 25.89 -15.43 27.71
N ARG A 197 24.89 -15.95 27.00
CA ARG A 197 24.24 -17.25 27.29
C ARG A 197 24.94 -18.44 26.65
N LEU A 198 25.80 -18.23 25.64
CA LEU A 198 26.36 -19.32 24.84
C LEU A 198 27.62 -19.95 25.45
N THR A 199 28.36 -19.25 26.31
CA THR A 199 29.55 -19.77 27.03
C THR A 199 30.69 -20.40 26.19
N LYS A 200 30.55 -20.46 24.86
CA LYS A 200 31.52 -20.94 23.86
C LYS A 200 31.80 -19.86 22.83
N GLU A 201 32.97 -19.92 22.20
CA GLU A 201 33.32 -19.03 21.09
C GLU A 201 32.56 -19.44 19.81
N LEU A 202 32.21 -18.49 18.96
CA LEU A 202 31.55 -18.74 17.68
C LEU A 202 32.55 -18.59 16.54
N ASP A 203 32.67 -19.61 15.68
CA ASP A 203 33.57 -19.62 14.54
C ASP A 203 32.81 -19.72 13.22
N PHE A 204 32.91 -18.66 12.40
CA PHE A 204 32.32 -18.58 11.07
C PHE A 204 33.38 -18.65 9.95
N SER A 205 34.64 -18.96 10.27
CA SER A 205 35.74 -19.00 9.29
C SER A 205 35.55 -20.07 8.21
N ASN A 206 34.71 -21.08 8.50
CA ASN A 206 34.34 -22.15 7.58
C ASN A 206 33.11 -21.83 6.71
N ILE A 207 32.58 -20.61 6.77
CA ILE A 207 31.63 -20.08 5.79
C ILE A 207 32.41 -19.44 4.64
N LYS A 208 32.23 -19.97 3.43
CA LYS A 208 32.91 -19.53 2.19
C LYS A 208 31.99 -18.85 1.19
N ASN A 209 30.69 -19.13 1.24
CA ASN A 209 29.66 -18.52 0.40
C ASN A 209 29.33 -17.10 0.82
N ASN A 210 28.89 -16.31 -0.17
CA ASN A 210 28.17 -15.07 0.06
C ASN A 210 26.65 -15.32 -0.02
N TYR A 211 25.89 -14.79 0.94
CA TYR A 211 24.43 -14.96 1.02
C TYR A 211 23.74 -13.65 0.68
N ASN A 212 22.84 -13.69 -0.30
CA ASN A 212 22.11 -12.50 -0.74
C ASN A 212 21.22 -11.94 0.37
N LYS A 213 21.08 -10.60 0.36
CA LYS A 213 20.14 -9.91 1.23
C LYS A 213 18.72 -10.18 0.79
N ARG A 214 17.85 -10.45 1.76
CA ARG A 214 16.42 -10.62 1.53
C ARG A 214 15.69 -9.39 2.03
N GLU A 215 14.66 -9.00 1.29
CA GLU A 215 13.79 -7.88 1.65
C GLU A 215 13.03 -8.13 2.95
N PHE A 216 12.68 -9.40 3.22
CA PHE A 216 11.93 -9.79 4.40
C PHE A 216 12.31 -11.20 4.88
N ILE A 217 12.65 -11.32 6.17
CA ILE A 217 12.88 -12.58 6.87
C ILE A 217 12.12 -12.52 8.19
N ALA A 218 11.21 -13.46 8.43
CA ALA A 218 10.45 -13.53 9.66
C ALA A 218 10.80 -14.74 10.53
N GLN A 219 10.91 -14.47 11.84
CA GLN A 219 10.81 -15.45 12.90
C GLN A 219 9.39 -15.36 13.46
N TYR A 220 8.61 -16.45 13.45
CA TYR A 220 7.25 -16.42 13.98
C TYR A 220 6.90 -17.70 14.71
N ASN A 221 6.51 -17.60 15.99
CA ASN A 221 6.15 -18.73 16.84
C ASN A 221 7.20 -19.85 16.77
N GLU A 222 8.49 -19.52 16.73
CA GLU A 222 9.58 -20.49 16.75
C GLU A 222 10.67 -19.99 17.70
N SER A 223 11.42 -20.94 18.28
CA SER A 223 12.50 -20.59 19.20
C SER A 223 13.70 -20.03 18.44
N ASP A 224 14.57 -19.29 19.13
CA ASP A 224 15.79 -18.74 18.52
C ASP A 224 16.66 -19.86 17.92
N LEU A 225 16.73 -21.02 18.60
CA LEU A 225 17.44 -22.19 18.07
C LEU A 225 16.76 -22.76 16.82
N ALA A 226 15.43 -22.90 16.84
CA ALA A 226 14.70 -23.43 15.69
C ALA A 226 14.82 -22.51 14.47
N PHE A 227 14.76 -21.20 14.69
CA PHE A 227 14.91 -20.19 13.64
C PHE A 227 16.31 -20.20 13.02
N ILE A 228 17.36 -20.18 13.85
CA ILE A 228 18.76 -20.30 13.38
C ILE A 228 18.94 -21.61 12.62
N THR A 229 18.45 -22.73 13.16
CA THR A 229 18.55 -24.04 12.51
C THR A 229 17.87 -24.03 11.15
N ARG A 230 16.67 -23.48 11.05
CA ARG A 230 15.93 -23.36 9.78
C ARG A 230 16.66 -22.50 8.77
N LEU A 231 17.02 -21.29 9.15
CA LEU A 231 17.78 -20.35 8.32
C LEU A 231 19.08 -20.96 7.80
N CYS A 232 19.86 -21.57 8.70
CA CYS A 232 21.11 -22.23 8.34
C CYS A 232 20.85 -23.40 7.39
N HIS A 233 20.00 -24.35 7.77
CA HIS A 233 19.79 -25.58 7.01
C HIS A 233 19.21 -25.33 5.61
N ASP A 234 18.24 -24.43 5.50
CA ASP A 234 17.61 -24.09 4.21
C ASP A 234 18.59 -23.38 3.27
N SER A 235 19.68 -22.83 3.81
CA SER A 235 20.76 -22.18 3.07
C SER A 235 21.99 -23.07 2.88
N GLY A 236 21.96 -24.31 3.37
CA GLY A 236 23.09 -25.23 3.29
C GLY A 236 24.18 -25.00 4.34
N ILE A 237 23.87 -24.29 5.43
CA ILE A 237 24.75 -24.11 6.57
C ILE A 237 24.38 -25.13 7.64
N TYR A 238 25.39 -25.80 8.20
CA TYR A 238 25.26 -26.63 9.37
C TYR A 238 26.22 -26.13 10.45
N PHE A 239 25.95 -26.48 11.70
CA PHE A 239 26.81 -26.10 12.81
C PHE A 239 26.95 -27.26 13.79
N TYR A 240 28.13 -27.33 14.39
CA TYR A 240 28.47 -28.30 15.43
C TYR A 240 29.43 -27.64 16.41
N GLU A 241 29.80 -28.33 17.48
CA GLU A 241 30.66 -27.76 18.50
C GLU A 241 31.67 -28.76 19.05
N ASP A 242 32.75 -28.24 19.61
CA ASP A 242 33.66 -28.99 20.45
C ASP A 242 33.62 -28.44 21.89
N ASN A 243 34.66 -28.67 22.68
CA ASN A 243 34.72 -28.21 24.07
C ASN A 243 34.80 -26.70 24.23
N GLU A 244 35.28 -25.96 23.23
CA GLU A 244 35.60 -24.55 23.31
C GLU A 244 34.75 -23.70 22.35
N LYS A 245 34.46 -24.20 21.15
CA LYS A 245 33.86 -23.43 20.05
C LYS A 245 32.66 -24.11 19.43
N ILE A 246 31.79 -23.28 18.85
CA ILE A 246 30.71 -23.67 17.95
C ILE A 246 31.10 -23.23 16.53
N TYR A 247 31.22 -24.19 15.62
CA TYR A 247 31.64 -23.99 14.24
C TYR A 247 30.44 -23.94 13.30
N PHE A 248 30.41 -22.94 12.42
CA PHE A 248 29.44 -22.83 11.32
C PHE A 248 30.13 -23.13 9.99
N HIS A 249 29.56 -24.06 9.23
CA HIS A 249 30.09 -24.56 7.96
C HIS A 249 29.04 -24.46 6.87
N ASP A 250 29.45 -24.09 5.66
CA ASP A 250 28.61 -24.25 4.49
C ASP A 250 28.92 -25.52 3.69
N THR A 251 27.89 -26.04 3.06
CA THR A 251 27.90 -27.34 2.38
C THR A 251 28.66 -27.30 1.05
N PHE A 252 28.76 -26.15 0.40
CA PHE A 252 29.27 -26.03 -0.96
C PHE A 252 29.77 -24.60 -1.22
N ILE A 253 30.56 -24.36 -2.27
CA ILE A 253 30.82 -23.01 -2.82
C ILE A 253 29.95 -22.84 -4.06
N LEU A 254 28.97 -21.93 -4.05
CA LEU A 254 28.22 -21.59 -5.27
C LEU A 254 29.15 -20.75 -6.14
N ALA A 255 29.67 -21.33 -7.22
CA ALA A 255 30.43 -20.61 -8.25
C ALA A 255 29.54 -19.69 -9.12
N TYR A 256 28.58 -19.00 -8.51
CA TYR A 256 27.62 -18.12 -9.17
C TYR A 256 27.51 -16.74 -8.49
N SER A 257 28.57 -16.30 -7.78
CA SER A 257 28.82 -14.86 -7.74
C SER A 257 29.30 -14.44 -9.13
N ASN A 258 28.55 -13.59 -9.80
CA ASN A 258 28.86 -12.82 -11.01
C ASN A 258 30.25 -13.07 -11.64
N GLN A 259 30.22 -13.42 -12.94
CA GLN A 259 31.29 -13.21 -13.93
C GLN A 259 32.46 -12.35 -13.43
N ASN A 260 33.66 -12.94 -13.41
CA ASN A 260 34.97 -12.42 -13.00
C ASN A 260 35.42 -12.86 -11.60
N GLU A 261 35.91 -14.09 -11.50
CA GLU A 261 37.33 -14.36 -11.21
C GLU A 261 37.59 -15.87 -11.26
N ASN A 262 38.69 -16.26 -11.90
CA ASN A 262 39.19 -17.63 -11.92
C ASN A 262 39.61 -18.04 -10.50
N PHE A 263 38.67 -18.46 -9.65
CA PHE A 263 39.00 -19.15 -8.42
C PHE A 263 39.26 -20.62 -8.74
N THR A 264 40.53 -20.90 -9.00
CA THR A 264 41.09 -22.25 -9.01
C THR A 264 40.68 -22.98 -7.73
N SER A 265 40.19 -24.21 -7.89
CA SER A 265 39.90 -25.17 -6.85
C SER A 265 41.17 -25.54 -6.07
N SER A 266 41.64 -24.66 -5.20
CA SER A 266 42.66 -24.99 -4.19
C SER A 266 41.94 -25.28 -2.88
N ASP A 267 41.26 -26.43 -2.83
CA ASP A 267 40.80 -27.05 -1.58
C ASP A 267 42.04 -27.64 -0.89
N THR A 268 42.99 -26.80 -0.46
CA THR A 268 44.03 -27.16 0.51
C THR A 268 43.65 -26.51 1.83
N SER A 269 42.52 -26.94 2.39
CA SER A 269 42.41 -26.90 3.84
C SER A 269 43.48 -27.84 4.36
N SER A 270 44.37 -27.33 5.19
CA SER A 270 45.22 -28.14 6.07
C SER A 270 44.29 -28.85 7.07
N GLY A 271 43.52 -29.82 6.59
CA GLY A 271 42.68 -30.68 7.42
C GLY A 271 43.58 -31.52 8.30
N LYS A 272 43.14 -31.79 9.53
CA LYS A 272 43.73 -32.86 10.35
C LYS A 272 43.87 -34.11 9.47
N GLU A 273 45.06 -34.72 9.46
CA GLU A 273 45.27 -36.00 8.80
C GLU A 273 44.20 -37.01 9.27
N ALA A 274 43.64 -37.78 8.33
CA ALA A 274 42.61 -38.75 8.64
C ALA A 274 43.16 -39.78 9.65
N ARG A 275 42.44 -39.99 10.77
CA ARG A 275 42.86 -40.94 11.78
C ARG A 275 42.77 -42.35 11.21
N LYS A 276 43.89 -43.06 11.15
CA LYS A 276 43.92 -44.47 10.71
C LYS A 276 43.24 -45.37 11.74
N VAL A 277 42.26 -46.15 11.29
CA VAL A 277 41.46 -47.05 12.12
C VAL A 277 41.42 -48.44 11.49
N SER A 278 41.65 -49.47 12.31
CA SER A 278 41.63 -50.87 11.85
C SER A 278 40.20 -51.39 11.69
N PHE A 279 39.95 -52.25 10.70
CA PHE A 279 38.67 -52.94 10.50
C PHE A 279 38.79 -54.44 10.79
N ASN A 280 37.92 -55.00 11.64
CA ASN A 280 37.96 -56.42 12.02
C ASN A 280 36.58 -56.97 12.42
N VAL A 281 35.99 -57.84 11.59
CA VAL A 281 34.61 -58.36 11.72
C VAL A 281 34.49 -59.57 12.67
N ASN A 282 35.54 -59.93 13.41
CA ASN A 282 35.53 -61.18 14.17
C ASN A 282 34.64 -61.13 15.43
N LEU A 283 33.38 -61.56 15.27
CA LEU A 283 32.36 -61.63 16.33
C LEU A 283 32.71 -62.59 17.49
N ASN A 284 33.64 -63.53 17.28
CA ASN A 284 33.95 -64.59 18.26
C ASN A 284 35.19 -64.29 19.10
N ASN A 285 35.86 -63.15 18.88
CA ASN A 285 37.11 -62.82 19.55
C ASN A 285 36.93 -61.55 20.38
N ASN A 286 37.21 -61.63 21.69
CA ASN A 286 37.33 -60.45 22.55
C ASN A 286 38.62 -59.72 22.17
N LEU A 287 38.58 -58.94 21.10
CA LEU A 287 39.72 -58.18 20.62
C LEU A 287 40.00 -57.02 21.59
N ALA A 288 41.18 -57.05 22.21
CA ALA A 288 41.62 -56.02 23.16
C ALA A 288 42.09 -54.71 22.48
N THR A 289 42.02 -54.62 21.15
CA THR A 289 42.50 -53.48 20.34
C THR A 289 41.33 -52.67 19.77
N GLU A 290 41.56 -51.37 19.53
CA GLU A 290 40.59 -50.49 18.86
C GLU A 290 40.39 -50.91 17.39
N HIS A 291 39.13 -51.10 17.00
CA HIS A 291 38.75 -51.44 15.63
C HIS A 291 37.30 -51.07 15.35
N ILE A 292 36.98 -50.90 14.07
CA ILE A 292 35.61 -50.97 13.55
C ILE A 292 35.29 -52.44 13.34
N ASN A 293 34.23 -52.92 13.97
CA ASN A 293 33.83 -54.33 13.90
C ASN A 293 32.71 -54.60 12.89
N LYS A 294 31.98 -53.57 12.50
CA LYS A 294 30.86 -53.70 11.58
C LYS A 294 30.70 -52.41 10.80
N ILE A 295 30.52 -52.53 9.48
CA ILE A 295 30.06 -51.45 8.61
C ILE A 295 28.82 -51.97 7.90
N THR A 296 27.75 -51.20 7.94
CA THR A 296 26.47 -51.49 7.30
C THR A 296 26.07 -50.36 6.39
N LYS A 297 25.51 -50.72 5.24
CA LYS A 297 24.84 -49.80 4.35
C LYS A 297 23.37 -50.19 4.28
N SER A 298 22.48 -49.21 4.41
CA SER A 298 21.05 -49.36 4.16
C SER A 298 20.67 -48.37 3.09
N GLU A 299 19.97 -48.82 2.05
CA GLU A 299 19.49 -47.96 0.98
C GLU A 299 17.97 -47.95 0.99
N THR A 300 17.39 -46.77 0.79
CA THR A 300 15.95 -46.58 0.69
C THR A 300 15.64 -45.91 -0.64
N LEU A 301 14.47 -46.21 -1.22
CA LEU A 301 14.03 -45.56 -2.44
C LEU A 301 13.93 -44.04 -2.20
N LYS A 302 14.63 -43.26 -3.02
CA LYS A 302 14.62 -41.78 -2.98
C LYS A 302 14.07 -41.22 -4.29
N ALA A 303 13.70 -39.95 -4.24
CA ALA A 303 13.35 -39.18 -5.43
C ALA A 303 14.56 -39.03 -6.36
N ASN A 304 14.35 -39.15 -7.66
CA ASN A 304 15.38 -38.97 -8.68
C ASN A 304 15.54 -37.51 -9.10
N SER A 305 14.44 -36.76 -9.19
CA SER A 305 14.47 -35.34 -9.51
C SER A 305 13.71 -34.48 -8.50
N PHE A 306 14.18 -33.25 -8.34
CA PHE A 306 13.54 -32.21 -7.56
C PHE A 306 13.22 -31.03 -8.47
N THR A 307 11.93 -30.80 -8.69
CA THR A 307 11.45 -29.56 -9.33
C THR A 307 11.03 -28.57 -8.26
N HIS A 308 11.41 -27.30 -8.44
CA HIS A 308 10.87 -26.17 -7.69
C HIS A 308 10.37 -25.13 -8.70
N SER A 309 9.25 -24.49 -8.38
CA SER A 309 8.64 -23.40 -9.16
C SER A 309 8.61 -22.15 -8.30
N PHE A 310 8.95 -21.02 -8.90
CA PHE A 310 9.05 -19.73 -8.23
C PHE A 310 8.39 -18.68 -9.12
N GLN A 311 7.74 -17.69 -8.50
CA GLN A 311 7.18 -16.55 -9.22
C GLN A 311 7.76 -15.24 -8.69
N ASN A 312 8.51 -14.54 -9.55
CA ASN A 312 8.85 -13.15 -9.29
C ASN A 312 7.58 -12.30 -9.48
N THR A 313 7.06 -11.77 -8.38
CA THR A 313 5.79 -11.03 -8.39
C THR A 313 5.90 -9.63 -8.98
N ALA A 314 7.12 -9.11 -9.19
CA ALA A 314 7.35 -7.90 -9.99
C ALA A 314 7.24 -8.19 -11.51
N TYR A 315 7.48 -9.44 -11.93
CA TYR A 315 7.41 -9.89 -13.32
C TYR A 315 6.53 -11.15 -13.46
N PRO A 316 5.21 -11.05 -13.22
CA PRO A 316 4.34 -12.23 -13.05
C PRO A 316 4.18 -13.10 -14.31
N ASN A 317 4.53 -12.57 -15.49
CA ASN A 317 4.49 -13.31 -16.76
C ASN A 317 5.64 -14.34 -16.89
N VAL A 318 6.64 -14.27 -16.01
CA VAL A 318 7.76 -15.20 -16.00
C VAL A 318 7.53 -16.19 -14.86
N LEU A 319 7.08 -17.39 -15.21
CA LEU A 319 7.08 -18.54 -14.31
C LEU A 319 8.41 -19.25 -14.47
N GLU A 320 9.24 -19.19 -13.43
CA GLU A 320 10.53 -19.88 -13.43
C GLU A 320 10.37 -21.23 -12.74
N SER A 321 10.95 -22.26 -13.34
CA SER A 321 11.05 -23.57 -12.70
C SER A 321 12.43 -24.15 -12.95
N LYS A 322 12.98 -24.79 -11.94
CA LYS A 322 14.27 -25.47 -12.02
C LYS A 322 14.09 -26.92 -11.60
N ASN A 323 14.67 -27.82 -12.38
CA ASN A 323 14.69 -29.25 -12.11
C ASN A 323 16.15 -29.71 -11.98
N GLU A 324 16.45 -30.38 -10.86
CA GLU A 324 17.75 -30.99 -10.61
C GLU A 324 17.57 -32.51 -10.53
N LYS A 325 18.29 -33.26 -11.38
CA LYS A 325 18.28 -34.73 -11.41
C LYS A 325 19.53 -35.31 -10.75
N ILE A 326 19.39 -36.48 -10.11
CA ILE A 326 20.48 -37.23 -9.47
C ILE A 326 21.02 -38.31 -10.43
N PHE A 327 20.12 -39.10 -11.03
CA PHE A 327 20.45 -40.21 -11.92
C PHE A 327 19.81 -40.04 -13.30
N ASP A 328 20.40 -40.66 -14.32
CA ASP A 328 19.76 -40.86 -15.61
C ASP A 328 18.51 -41.76 -15.47
N GLU A 329 17.49 -41.52 -16.29
CA GLU A 329 16.13 -42.10 -16.20
C GLU A 329 16.08 -43.65 -16.24
N GLN A 330 17.19 -44.32 -16.54
CA GLN A 330 17.30 -45.78 -16.56
C GLN A 330 17.50 -46.41 -15.17
N VAL A 331 17.87 -45.63 -14.14
CA VAL A 331 18.23 -46.14 -12.79
C VAL A 331 17.10 -45.95 -11.77
N ASN A 332 16.39 -44.83 -11.83
CA ASN A 332 15.28 -44.51 -10.92
C ASN A 332 14.31 -43.54 -11.62
N ILE A 333 13.04 -43.92 -11.72
CA ILE A 333 12.00 -43.16 -12.45
C ILE A 333 11.10 -42.30 -11.55
N TYR A 334 11.30 -42.33 -10.23
CA TYR A 334 10.41 -41.64 -9.30
C TYR A 334 10.84 -40.19 -9.11
N ASP A 335 10.09 -39.27 -9.71
CA ASP A 335 10.30 -37.84 -9.53
C ASP A 335 9.56 -37.31 -8.29
N LYS A 336 10.20 -36.40 -7.57
CA LYS A 336 9.55 -35.63 -6.51
C LYS A 336 9.41 -34.19 -6.96
N HIS A 337 8.27 -33.91 -7.54
CA HIS A 337 7.84 -32.55 -7.80
C HIS A 337 7.40 -31.93 -6.47
N ILE A 338 8.13 -30.92 -6.01
CA ILE A 338 7.73 -30.17 -4.82
C ILE A 338 7.33 -28.79 -5.33
N ASN A 339 6.04 -28.55 -5.44
CA ASN A 339 5.57 -27.19 -5.61
C ASN A 339 5.68 -26.47 -4.24
N LEU A 340 6.80 -25.78 -4.04
CA LEU A 340 6.94 -24.76 -3.01
C LEU A 340 6.78 -23.47 -3.80
N ASP A 341 5.56 -22.95 -3.92
CA ASP A 341 5.33 -21.67 -4.59
C ASP A 341 5.93 -20.56 -3.71
N GLU A 342 7.24 -20.37 -3.81
CA GLU A 342 7.93 -19.26 -3.17
C GLU A 342 7.69 -18.01 -4.00
N TYR A 343 7.24 -16.95 -3.34
CA TYR A 343 7.08 -15.64 -3.94
C TYR A 343 8.21 -14.75 -3.45
N SER A 344 8.75 -13.98 -4.36
CA SER A 344 9.60 -12.85 -4.02
C SER A 344 9.27 -11.71 -4.97
N PHE A 345 9.34 -10.50 -4.44
CA PHE A 345 9.21 -9.30 -5.27
C PHE A 345 10.55 -8.88 -5.87
N SER A 346 11.66 -9.21 -5.20
CA SER A 346 12.98 -8.64 -5.46
C SER A 346 14.07 -9.67 -5.80
N ASP A 347 13.92 -10.94 -5.41
CA ASP A 347 14.97 -11.96 -5.52
C ASP A 347 14.57 -13.12 -6.44
N THR A 348 15.35 -13.36 -7.50
CA THR A 348 15.20 -14.49 -8.43
C THR A 348 16.16 -15.66 -8.16
N SER A 349 17.13 -15.49 -7.24
CA SER A 349 18.21 -16.46 -6.99
C SER A 349 17.85 -17.62 -6.05
N LEU A 350 16.73 -17.49 -5.33
CA LEU A 350 16.24 -18.47 -4.35
C LEU A 350 16.00 -19.87 -4.93
N LEU A 351 15.61 -19.93 -6.21
CA LEU A 351 15.25 -21.16 -6.91
C LEU A 351 16.42 -22.14 -7.03
N GLU A 352 17.63 -21.63 -7.31
CA GLU A 352 18.79 -22.47 -7.64
C GLU A 352 19.35 -23.19 -6.42
N VAL A 353 19.35 -22.52 -5.27
CA VAL A 353 19.95 -23.02 -4.04
C VAL A 353 19.12 -24.17 -3.45
N SER A 354 17.80 -24.01 -3.39
CA SER A 354 16.88 -24.99 -2.77
C SER A 354 16.86 -26.33 -3.52
N THR A 355 16.79 -26.33 -4.85
CA THR A 355 16.80 -27.56 -5.66
C THR A 355 18.14 -28.25 -5.61
N TYR A 356 19.23 -27.48 -5.69
CA TYR A 356 20.58 -28.01 -5.67
C TYR A 356 20.94 -28.64 -4.32
N LEU A 357 20.57 -28.00 -3.21
CA LEU A 357 20.74 -28.57 -1.86
C LEU A 357 19.98 -29.88 -1.67
N LYS A 358 18.74 -29.98 -2.19
CA LYS A 358 17.95 -31.22 -2.12
C LYS A 358 18.61 -32.35 -2.91
N LYS A 359 19.13 -32.05 -4.11
CA LYS A 359 19.93 -32.99 -4.91
C LYS A 359 21.16 -33.47 -4.13
N LEU A 360 22.00 -32.54 -3.65
CA LEU A 360 23.22 -32.88 -2.91
C LEU A 360 22.92 -33.69 -1.66
N ARG A 361 21.88 -33.34 -0.90
CA ARG A 361 21.47 -34.10 0.28
C ARG A 361 21.06 -35.52 -0.09
N SER A 362 20.28 -35.68 -1.16
CA SER A 362 19.84 -37.00 -1.59
C SER A 362 21.03 -37.86 -2.05
N ASP A 363 21.99 -37.28 -2.78
CA ASP A 363 23.25 -37.95 -3.15
C ASP A 363 24.11 -38.32 -1.92
N MET A 364 24.20 -37.43 -0.93
CA MET A 364 24.89 -37.69 0.34
C MET A 364 24.27 -38.88 1.09
N LEU A 365 22.94 -38.91 1.26
CA LEU A 365 22.24 -39.98 1.96
C LEU A 365 22.39 -41.35 1.26
N LEU A 366 22.57 -41.38 -0.05
CA LEU A 366 22.86 -42.62 -0.80
C LEU A 366 24.28 -43.15 -0.57
N LYS A 367 25.18 -42.30 -0.07
CA LYS A 367 26.59 -42.59 0.21
C LYS A 367 26.87 -42.68 1.71
N GLU A 368 25.83 -42.70 2.54
CA GLU A 368 25.93 -42.85 3.99
C GLU A 368 26.12 -44.32 4.39
N PHE A 369 26.98 -44.56 5.37
CA PHE A 369 27.22 -45.85 6.01
C PHE A 369 27.13 -45.69 7.52
N THR A 370 26.71 -46.75 8.21
CA THR A 370 26.74 -46.83 9.68
C THR A 370 27.78 -47.85 10.09
N ALA A 371 28.60 -47.53 11.08
CA ALA A 371 29.63 -48.43 11.58
C ALA A 371 29.58 -48.56 13.10
N SER A 372 29.84 -49.76 13.61
CA SER A 372 30.00 -50.02 15.05
C SER A 372 31.48 -50.22 15.37
N SER A 373 31.97 -49.60 16.44
CA SER A 373 33.38 -49.63 16.79
C SER A 373 33.60 -49.54 18.31
N ASN A 374 34.83 -49.82 18.75
CA ASN A 374 35.31 -49.52 20.11
C ASN A 374 36.45 -48.47 20.09
N VAL A 375 36.60 -47.73 19.01
CA VAL A 375 37.71 -46.78 18.80
C VAL A 375 37.51 -45.55 19.68
N PHE A 376 38.39 -45.34 20.66
CA PHE A 376 38.22 -44.29 21.67
C PHE A 376 38.55 -42.91 21.11
N ALA A 377 37.89 -41.86 21.60
CA ALA A 377 38.13 -40.46 21.23
C ALA A 377 38.01 -40.16 19.73
N LEU A 378 36.95 -40.67 19.09
CA LEU A 378 36.50 -40.14 17.80
C LEU A 378 35.72 -38.84 18.02
N SER A 379 35.84 -37.88 17.09
CA SER A 379 35.13 -36.59 17.16
C SER A 379 34.22 -36.40 15.94
N LEU A 380 33.17 -35.60 16.11
CA LEU A 380 32.29 -35.18 15.03
C LEU A 380 33.06 -34.33 13.98
N ASN A 381 32.72 -34.51 12.70
CA ASN A 381 33.36 -33.85 11.55
C ASN A 381 34.83 -34.20 11.27
N ASP A 382 35.48 -35.05 12.10
CA ASP A 382 36.81 -35.60 11.83
C ASP A 382 36.75 -36.63 10.69
N ASN A 383 37.89 -36.82 10.01
CA ASN A 383 38.08 -37.85 8.99
C ASN A 383 38.76 -39.09 9.59
N ILE A 384 38.30 -40.27 9.20
CA ILE A 384 38.91 -41.57 9.50
C ILE A 384 39.35 -42.26 8.20
N SER A 385 40.48 -42.96 8.25
CA SER A 385 40.97 -43.79 7.16
C SER A 385 40.85 -45.26 7.56
N VAL A 386 40.11 -46.05 6.77
CA VAL A 386 39.77 -47.44 7.07
C VAL A 386 40.15 -48.35 5.90
N ALA A 387 41.00 -49.35 6.16
CA ALA A 387 41.28 -50.43 5.21
C ALA A 387 40.25 -51.56 5.38
N ILE A 388 39.15 -51.50 4.63
CA ILE A 388 38.07 -52.50 4.69
C ILE A 388 38.52 -53.85 4.11
N ASP A 389 39.32 -53.79 3.03
CA ASP A 389 39.92 -54.94 2.36
C ASP A 389 41.41 -54.63 2.17
N ALA A 390 42.28 -55.45 2.76
CA ALA A 390 43.73 -55.27 2.73
C ALA A 390 44.30 -55.22 1.29
N SER A 391 43.55 -55.67 0.29
CA SER A 391 43.93 -55.65 -1.13
C SER A 391 43.47 -54.42 -1.93
N LYS A 392 42.55 -53.59 -1.40
CA LYS A 392 41.88 -52.51 -2.15
C LYS A 392 42.23 -51.09 -1.72
N GLY A 393 43.16 -50.94 -0.77
CA GLY A 393 43.60 -49.64 -0.26
C GLY A 393 42.77 -49.12 0.92
N GLU A 394 43.18 -47.95 1.42
CA GLU A 394 42.51 -47.23 2.50
C GLU A 394 41.38 -46.35 1.93
N TYR A 395 40.22 -46.36 2.60
CA TYR A 395 39.09 -45.47 2.28
C TYR A 395 38.94 -44.41 3.36
N GLU A 396 38.86 -43.15 2.95
CA GLU A 396 38.62 -42.04 3.87
C GLU A 396 37.14 -41.72 3.99
N PHE A 397 36.68 -41.63 5.23
CA PHE A 397 35.34 -41.25 5.58
C PHE A 397 35.32 -40.09 6.58
N LYS A 398 34.33 -39.21 6.44
CA LYS A 398 33.99 -38.16 7.40
C LYS A 398 32.91 -38.65 8.34
N ILE A 399 33.06 -38.36 9.63
CA ILE A 399 32.06 -38.70 10.65
C ILE A 399 30.99 -37.60 10.75
N ILE A 400 29.73 -37.95 10.52
CA ILE A 400 28.59 -37.01 10.50
C ILE A 400 27.63 -37.18 11.68
N ALA A 401 27.68 -38.32 12.37
CA ALA A 401 27.03 -38.52 13.66
C ALA A 401 27.78 -39.59 14.47
N LEU A 402 27.76 -39.45 15.80
CA LEU A 402 28.34 -40.41 16.74
C LEU A 402 27.38 -40.66 17.90
N LYS A 403 27.32 -41.91 18.32
CA LYS A 403 26.75 -42.31 19.61
C LYS A 403 27.83 -43.03 20.40
N HIS A 404 28.34 -42.41 21.45
CA HIS A 404 29.26 -43.07 22.38
C HIS A 404 28.47 -43.67 23.55
N THR A 405 28.78 -44.91 23.89
CA THR A 405 28.26 -45.56 25.10
C THR A 405 29.45 -45.99 25.95
N TYR A 406 29.57 -45.34 27.10
CA TYR A 406 30.53 -45.65 28.15
C TYR A 406 29.80 -46.29 29.32
N ILE A 407 30.31 -47.40 29.83
CA ILE A 407 29.81 -48.09 31.02
C ILE A 407 31.01 -48.45 31.90
N ASP A 408 30.93 -48.12 33.18
CA ASP A 408 31.93 -48.47 34.18
C ASP A 408 31.27 -48.91 35.48
N GLU A 409 30.98 -50.21 35.54
CA GLU A 409 30.39 -50.83 36.71
C GLU A 409 31.45 -51.13 37.79
N SER A 410 32.75 -51.12 37.44
CA SER A 410 33.84 -51.41 38.39
C SER A 410 33.87 -50.43 39.57
N VAL A 411 33.38 -49.21 39.36
CA VAL A 411 33.30 -48.18 40.40
C VAL A 411 32.21 -48.47 41.45
N LEU A 412 31.37 -49.48 41.20
CA LEU A 412 30.33 -50.00 42.08
C LEU A 412 30.74 -51.32 42.76
N GLU A 413 31.98 -51.81 42.57
CA GLU A 413 32.45 -53.05 43.20
C GLU A 413 32.38 -53.03 44.73
N ASN A 414 32.55 -51.85 45.34
CA ASN A 414 32.59 -51.67 46.80
C ASN A 414 31.23 -51.28 47.42
N THR A 415 30.11 -51.39 46.68
CA THR A 415 28.75 -50.99 47.12
C THR A 415 27.77 -52.15 47.21
N LEU A 416 28.28 -53.36 47.43
CA LEU A 416 27.46 -54.57 47.43
C LEU A 416 27.19 -55.01 48.87
N ASN A 417 25.92 -55.06 49.27
CA ASN A 417 25.52 -55.69 50.53
C ASN A 417 25.91 -57.16 50.52
N LEU A 418 26.81 -57.53 51.43
CA LEU A 418 27.13 -58.93 51.73
C LEU A 418 25.97 -59.65 52.45
N GLY A 419 24.88 -58.93 52.78
CA GLY A 419 23.69 -59.44 53.46
C GLY A 419 22.52 -59.85 52.54
N ASP A 420 22.54 -59.49 51.26
CA ASP A 420 21.50 -59.88 50.31
C ASP A 420 21.87 -61.17 49.57
N ASN A 421 20.90 -62.08 49.40
CA ASN A 421 21.04 -63.32 48.62
C ASN A 421 21.08 -63.04 47.10
N VAL A 422 22.00 -62.19 46.66
CA VAL A 422 22.33 -62.03 45.24
C VAL A 422 23.35 -63.12 44.89
N PRO A 423 23.14 -63.96 43.86
CA PRO A 423 24.13 -64.95 43.47
C PRO A 423 25.35 -64.24 42.88
N PHE A 424 26.38 -64.04 43.70
CA PHE A 424 27.63 -63.34 43.35
C PHE A 424 28.60 -64.13 42.45
N LYS A 425 28.25 -65.35 42.04
CA LYS A 425 29.22 -66.22 41.37
C LYS A 425 29.47 -65.90 39.89
N ASP A 426 28.62 -65.08 39.26
CA ASP A 426 28.68 -64.80 37.82
C ASP A 426 28.58 -63.31 37.43
N LYS A 427 28.51 -62.36 38.39
CA LYS A 427 28.53 -60.92 38.06
C LYS A 427 29.97 -60.45 37.83
N LYS A 428 30.34 -60.27 36.55
CA LYS A 428 31.55 -59.54 36.16
C LYS A 428 31.19 -58.06 36.09
N PHE A 429 31.85 -57.22 36.87
CA PHE A 429 31.80 -55.78 36.70
C PHE A 429 32.51 -55.41 35.40
N ILE A 430 31.80 -54.74 34.50
CA ILE A 430 32.31 -54.43 33.16
C ILE A 430 32.65 -52.94 33.10
N SER A 431 33.88 -52.64 32.66
CA SER A 431 34.26 -51.33 32.13
C SER A 431 34.41 -51.46 30.62
N SER A 432 33.57 -50.75 29.86
CA SER A 432 33.50 -50.86 28.41
C SER A 432 33.20 -49.53 27.74
N TYR A 433 33.71 -49.40 26.52
CA TYR A 433 33.43 -48.28 25.65
C TYR A 433 33.13 -48.81 24.25
N THR A 434 32.02 -48.36 23.69
CA THR A 434 31.61 -48.64 22.31
C THR A 434 31.08 -47.38 21.68
N ASN A 435 31.15 -47.28 20.37
CA ASN A 435 30.45 -46.24 19.63
C ASN A 435 29.81 -46.77 18.35
N GLU A 436 28.78 -46.06 17.93
CA GLU A 436 28.14 -46.20 16.64
C GLU A 436 28.34 -44.88 15.89
N ILE A 437 28.87 -44.94 14.67
CA ILE A 437 29.19 -43.78 13.86
C ILE A 437 28.45 -43.83 12.54
N SER A 438 27.94 -42.69 12.09
CA SER A 438 27.43 -42.50 10.73
C SER A 438 28.49 -41.76 9.94
N ILE A 439 28.87 -42.32 8.79
CA ILE A 439 30.01 -41.88 8.01
C ILE A 439 29.65 -41.73 6.53
N ILE A 440 30.24 -40.75 5.87
CA ILE A 440 30.16 -40.52 4.42
C ILE A 440 31.58 -40.46 3.85
N PRO A 441 31.83 -40.80 2.57
CA PRO A 441 33.15 -40.62 1.97
C PRO A 441 33.63 -39.17 2.13
N SER A 442 34.91 -38.94 2.44
CA SER A 442 35.43 -37.59 2.72
C SER A 442 35.28 -36.61 1.55
N SER A 443 35.15 -37.11 0.32
CA SER A 443 34.88 -36.33 -0.89
C SER A 443 33.44 -35.81 -0.99
N VAL A 444 32.50 -36.39 -0.23
CA VAL A 444 31.10 -35.99 -0.19
C VAL A 444 30.93 -34.90 0.86
N LYS A 445 30.28 -33.80 0.47
CA LYS A 445 29.98 -32.72 1.40
C LYS A 445 28.72 -33.06 2.20
N PHE A 446 28.73 -32.76 3.49
CA PHE A 446 27.56 -32.95 4.35
C PHE A 446 26.52 -31.88 4.04
N VAL A 447 25.26 -32.28 3.85
CA VAL A 447 24.14 -31.37 3.53
C VAL A 447 23.05 -31.51 4.59
N PRO A 448 22.73 -30.44 5.35
CA PRO A 448 21.74 -30.50 6.42
C PRO A 448 20.31 -30.73 5.94
N SER A 449 19.43 -31.19 6.84
CA SER A 449 18.01 -31.42 6.52
C SER A 449 17.22 -30.12 6.41
N TYR A 450 16.46 -29.96 5.31
CA TYR A 450 15.52 -28.84 5.13
C TYR A 450 14.55 -28.75 6.32
N LYS A 451 14.31 -27.53 6.82
CA LYS A 451 13.37 -27.27 7.92
C LYS A 451 12.20 -26.46 7.38
N GLN A 452 10.98 -26.90 7.67
CA GLN A 452 9.79 -26.17 7.21
C GLN A 452 9.68 -24.81 7.92
N LYS A 453 9.24 -23.79 7.18
CA LYS A 453 8.85 -22.50 7.74
C LYS A 453 7.69 -22.67 8.74
N PRO A 454 7.62 -21.85 9.81
CA PRO A 454 6.46 -21.83 10.67
C PRO A 454 5.22 -21.40 9.89
N LYS A 455 4.04 -21.85 10.34
CA LYS A 455 2.76 -21.41 9.77
C LYS A 455 2.59 -19.91 10.03
N ALA A 456 2.27 -19.14 8.98
CA ALA A 456 1.92 -17.73 9.14
C ALA A 456 0.65 -17.55 10.01
N PRO A 457 0.47 -16.38 10.66
CA PRO A 457 -0.84 -16.00 11.17
C PRO A 457 -1.86 -16.00 10.02
N ASP A 458 -3.10 -16.43 10.28
CA ASP A 458 -4.12 -16.45 9.22
C ASP A 458 -4.36 -15.04 8.64
N ILE A 459 -4.55 -14.04 9.52
CA ILE A 459 -4.45 -12.61 9.25
C ILE A 459 -3.88 -11.90 10.48
N THR A 460 -3.25 -10.74 10.29
CA THR A 460 -2.88 -9.84 11.39
C THR A 460 -3.23 -8.41 11.03
N LEU A 461 -3.32 -7.53 12.02
CA LEU A 461 -3.37 -6.10 11.81
C LEU A 461 -1.96 -5.53 11.64
N GLY A 462 -1.88 -4.40 10.96
CA GLY A 462 -0.67 -3.60 10.82
C GLY A 462 -1.00 -2.11 10.77
N LEU A 463 0.03 -1.29 10.92
CA LEU A 463 -0.07 0.17 10.86
C LEU A 463 0.85 0.67 9.76
N VAL A 464 0.33 1.51 8.86
CA VAL A 464 1.13 2.14 7.82
C VAL A 464 2.00 3.22 8.44
N VAL A 465 3.30 3.19 8.15
CA VAL A 465 4.32 4.03 8.78
C VAL A 465 5.17 4.77 7.74
N GLY A 466 5.70 5.93 8.13
CA GLY A 466 6.68 6.67 7.33
C GLY A 466 8.12 6.19 7.56
N GLN A 467 9.07 6.85 6.90
CA GLN A 467 10.50 6.60 7.11
C GLN A 467 10.95 6.94 8.54
N ASP A 468 10.41 8.02 9.12
CA ASP A 468 10.79 8.57 10.43
C ASP A 468 9.71 8.35 11.53
N GLY A 469 8.78 7.42 11.32
CA GLY A 469 7.70 7.10 12.27
C GLY A 469 6.36 7.80 11.98
N LEU A 470 5.50 7.89 13.00
CA LEU A 470 4.08 8.24 12.86
C LEU A 470 3.74 9.73 13.14
N ASN A 471 4.40 10.34 14.13
CA ASN A 471 3.81 11.47 14.88
C ASN A 471 3.78 12.83 14.16
N SER A 472 4.44 12.98 13.01
CA SER A 472 4.45 14.22 12.23
C SER A 472 3.98 14.06 10.78
N GLN A 473 3.61 12.84 10.37
CA GLN A 473 3.35 12.49 8.97
C GLN A 473 1.98 11.83 8.75
N ASN A 474 1.07 11.85 9.73
CA ASN A 474 -0.29 11.33 9.56
C ASN A 474 -0.97 11.93 8.32
N ASN A 475 -1.77 11.13 7.61
CA ASN A 475 -2.47 11.54 6.39
C ASN A 475 -1.53 11.99 5.24
N THR A 476 -0.24 11.64 5.29
CA THR A 476 0.70 11.73 4.17
C THR A 476 0.97 10.36 3.56
N ILE A 477 1.66 10.32 2.42
CA ILE A 477 1.91 9.09 1.65
C ILE A 477 3.41 8.78 1.66
N HIS A 478 3.77 7.56 2.03
CA HIS A 478 5.12 7.02 1.88
C HIS A 478 5.05 5.68 1.15
N THR A 479 5.47 5.67 -0.11
CA THR A 479 5.36 4.54 -1.02
C THR A 479 6.58 4.45 -1.92
N ASP A 480 6.85 3.27 -2.45
CA ASP A 480 7.81 3.08 -3.55
C ASP A 480 7.15 3.23 -4.93
N SER A 481 7.94 3.01 -6.00
CA SER A 481 7.49 3.11 -7.40
C SER A 481 6.40 2.10 -7.80
N TYR A 482 6.13 1.10 -6.97
CA TYR A 482 5.13 0.06 -7.21
C TYR A 482 3.85 0.25 -6.38
N GLY A 483 3.74 1.36 -5.63
CA GLY A 483 2.58 1.59 -4.77
C GLY A 483 2.60 0.78 -3.48
N ARG A 484 3.75 0.19 -3.10
CA ARG A 484 3.89 -0.58 -1.85
C ARG A 484 4.01 0.38 -0.67
N VAL A 485 3.37 0.04 0.44
CA VAL A 485 3.40 0.86 1.66
C VAL A 485 4.27 0.21 2.71
N LYS A 486 4.97 1.02 3.50
CA LYS A 486 5.77 0.53 4.62
C LYS A 486 4.84 0.27 5.81
N VAL A 487 4.84 -0.96 6.33
CA VAL A 487 3.91 -1.37 7.39
C VAL A 487 4.65 -1.95 8.59
N ARG A 488 4.21 -1.56 9.79
CA ARG A 488 4.53 -2.23 11.06
C ARG A 488 3.48 -3.31 11.34
N LEU A 489 3.90 -4.57 11.48
CA LEU A 489 2.99 -5.71 11.62
C LEU A 489 2.80 -6.07 13.10
N ASN A 490 1.55 -6.13 13.58
CA ASN A 490 1.27 -6.36 15.00
C ASN A 490 1.71 -7.75 15.49
N ALA A 491 1.68 -8.77 14.62
CA ALA A 491 2.16 -10.13 14.94
C ALA A 491 3.62 -10.18 15.43
N PHE A 492 4.41 -9.16 15.13
CA PHE A 492 5.84 -9.04 15.46
C PHE A 492 6.14 -7.95 16.50
N SER A 493 5.11 -7.44 17.17
CA SER A 493 5.22 -6.42 18.23
C SER A 493 6.06 -6.87 19.44
N THR A 494 6.16 -8.18 19.71
CA THR A 494 7.01 -8.67 20.80
C THR A 494 8.50 -8.40 20.57
N GLN A 495 8.91 -8.16 19.32
CA GLN A 495 10.26 -7.71 19.01
C GLN A 495 10.61 -6.40 19.72
N GLU A 496 9.65 -5.48 19.80
CA GLU A 496 9.83 -4.17 20.43
C GLU A 496 10.18 -4.30 21.93
N ILE A 497 9.69 -5.36 22.59
CA ILE A 497 9.93 -5.62 24.02
C ILE A 497 11.28 -6.32 24.24
N ILE A 498 11.67 -7.21 23.32
CA ILE A 498 12.85 -8.07 23.47
C ILE A 498 14.15 -7.31 23.14
N ASP A 499 14.11 -6.40 22.16
CA ASP A 499 15.31 -5.69 21.70
C ASP A 499 15.81 -4.59 22.66
N LYS A 500 15.07 -4.27 23.74
CA LYS A 500 15.44 -3.28 24.77
C LYS A 500 16.09 -2.00 24.20
N ASP A 501 15.37 -1.32 23.33
CA ASP A 501 15.78 0.00 22.86
C ASP A 501 14.96 1.04 23.64
N ASP A 502 15.52 1.57 24.74
CA ASP A 502 14.88 2.54 25.67
C ASP A 502 14.61 3.93 25.01
N ALA A 503 14.83 4.07 23.70
CA ALA A 503 14.50 5.26 22.96
C ALA A 503 13.00 5.26 22.58
N ILE A 504 12.26 6.28 23.01
CA ILE A 504 10.86 6.56 22.64
C ILE A 504 10.64 6.68 21.10
N ASN A 505 11.73 6.69 20.31
CA ASN A 505 11.74 6.70 18.84
C ASN A 505 12.16 5.37 18.18
N ALA A 506 12.46 4.30 18.95
CA ALA A 506 12.82 2.98 18.40
C ALA A 506 11.63 2.22 17.76
N SER A 507 10.42 2.79 17.86
CA SER A 507 9.13 2.11 17.71
C SER A 507 8.66 1.84 16.26
N TYR A 508 9.48 2.06 15.23
CA TYR A 508 9.06 1.90 13.82
C TYR A 508 10.11 1.30 12.86
N HIS A 509 11.31 0.93 13.36
CA HIS A 509 12.44 0.51 12.51
C HIS A 509 12.29 -0.88 11.88
N LYS A 510 11.35 -1.69 12.36
CA LYS A 510 11.10 -3.04 11.86
C LYS A 510 9.76 -3.04 11.12
N SER A 511 9.79 -2.44 9.93
CA SER A 511 8.66 -2.35 9.00
C SER A 511 9.12 -2.70 7.59
N ALA A 512 8.22 -3.26 6.78
CA ALA A 512 8.54 -3.75 5.45
C ALA A 512 7.64 -3.13 4.40
N TYR A 513 8.13 -3.03 3.16
CA TYR A 513 7.31 -2.62 2.02
C TYR A 513 6.39 -3.74 1.60
N LEU A 514 5.09 -3.53 1.78
CA LEU A 514 4.05 -4.50 1.46
C LEU A 514 3.25 -4.03 0.26
N ARG A 515 2.98 -4.96 -0.65
CA ARG A 515 2.01 -4.73 -1.72
C ARG A 515 0.61 -4.54 -1.15
N VAL A 516 -0.15 -3.64 -1.77
CA VAL A 516 -1.56 -3.38 -1.44
C VAL A 516 -2.43 -4.09 -2.47
N ILE A 517 -3.32 -4.96 -1.99
CA ILE A 517 -4.38 -5.56 -2.81
C ILE A 517 -5.39 -4.47 -3.13
N THR A 518 -5.63 -4.24 -4.42
CA THR A 518 -6.67 -3.33 -4.89
C THR A 518 -7.85 -4.12 -5.50
N PRO A 519 -9.08 -3.58 -5.48
CA PRO A 519 -10.24 -4.28 -6.05
C PRO A 519 -10.08 -4.68 -7.53
N ILE A 520 -9.38 -3.85 -8.30
CA ILE A 520 -9.03 -4.13 -9.70
C ILE A 520 -7.71 -3.44 -10.05
N ALA A 521 -6.77 -4.20 -10.60
CA ALA A 521 -5.52 -3.73 -11.16
C ALA A 521 -5.31 -4.35 -12.55
N SER A 522 -5.25 -3.53 -13.58
CA SER A 522 -5.06 -3.89 -14.98
C SER A 522 -3.98 -3.00 -15.60
N ASN A 523 -3.54 -3.32 -16.82
CA ASN A 523 -2.54 -2.53 -17.52
C ASN A 523 -3.01 -1.07 -17.70
N SER A 524 -2.38 -0.14 -16.98
CA SER A 524 -2.73 1.28 -16.94
C SER A 524 -4.21 1.60 -16.61
N SER A 525 -4.91 0.71 -15.91
CA SER A 525 -6.32 0.90 -15.54
C SER A 525 -6.67 0.17 -14.25
N GLY A 526 -7.61 0.71 -13.47
CA GLY A 526 -8.08 0.06 -12.25
C GLY A 526 -8.41 1.04 -11.13
N PHE A 527 -8.58 0.51 -9.91
CA PHE A 527 -8.78 1.30 -8.71
C PHE A 527 -7.44 1.46 -7.99
N PHE A 528 -7.04 2.71 -7.75
CA PHE A 528 -5.77 3.03 -7.12
C PHE A 528 -6.01 3.97 -5.93
N ALA A 529 -5.87 3.42 -4.73
CA ALA A 529 -5.89 4.16 -3.48
C ALA A 529 -4.85 3.58 -2.55
N ILE A 530 -3.90 4.41 -2.11
CA ILE A 530 -2.81 3.99 -1.24
C ILE A 530 -3.20 4.29 0.20
N PRO A 531 -3.17 3.30 1.11
CA PRO A 531 -3.25 3.54 2.55
C PRO A 531 -2.20 4.56 2.99
N ARG A 532 -2.61 5.54 3.79
CA ARG A 532 -1.77 6.66 4.23
C ARG A 532 -1.09 6.33 5.56
N ILE A 533 -0.03 7.05 5.88
CA ILE A 533 0.62 6.94 7.19
C ILE A 533 -0.40 7.22 8.29
N GLY A 534 -0.49 6.30 9.26
CA GLY A 534 -1.51 6.31 10.31
C GLY A 534 -2.69 5.36 10.06
N ASP A 535 -2.87 4.86 8.83
CA ASP A 535 -3.97 3.94 8.54
C ASP A 535 -3.70 2.55 9.12
N GLU A 536 -4.73 1.98 9.73
CA GLU A 536 -4.73 0.58 10.16
C GLU A 536 -5.11 -0.31 8.99
N VAL A 537 -4.29 -1.33 8.75
CA VAL A 537 -4.39 -2.24 7.61
C VAL A 537 -4.48 -3.69 8.05
N ILE A 538 -5.18 -4.50 7.25
CA ILE A 538 -5.23 -5.95 7.39
C ILE A 538 -4.09 -6.53 6.57
N ILE A 539 -3.29 -7.40 7.20
CA ILE A 539 -2.18 -8.10 6.58
C ILE A 539 -2.56 -9.57 6.42
N SER A 540 -2.48 -10.04 5.19
CA SER A 540 -2.62 -11.43 4.79
C SER A 540 -1.27 -11.98 4.32
N PHE A 541 -1.11 -13.31 4.33
CA PHE A 541 0.12 -13.97 3.91
C PHE A 541 -0.15 -14.86 2.70
N LEU A 542 0.51 -14.57 1.58
CA LEU A 542 0.32 -15.36 0.36
C LEU A 542 0.77 -16.80 0.61
N GLN A 543 -0.10 -17.76 0.27
CA GLN A 543 0.13 -19.19 0.48
C GLN A 543 0.51 -19.59 1.91
N ASN A 544 0.14 -18.76 2.90
CA ASN A 544 0.46 -19.02 4.29
C ASN A 544 1.99 -19.10 4.54
N ASP A 545 2.78 -18.41 3.71
CA ASP A 545 4.21 -18.18 3.91
C ASP A 545 4.43 -16.91 4.76
N ILE A 546 5.07 -17.08 5.91
CA ILE A 546 5.34 -16.00 6.87
C ILE A 546 6.20 -14.87 6.25
N ASP A 547 7.01 -15.20 5.23
CA ASP A 547 7.88 -14.23 4.58
C ASP A 547 7.19 -13.44 3.45
N ASN A 548 5.92 -13.74 3.14
CA ASN A 548 5.16 -13.14 2.04
C ASN A 548 3.89 -12.37 2.48
N PRO A 549 4.01 -11.34 3.34
CA PRO A 549 2.90 -10.49 3.75
C PRO A 549 2.44 -9.52 2.64
N VAL A 550 1.12 -9.27 2.59
CA VAL A 550 0.46 -8.29 1.73
C VAL A 550 -0.63 -7.54 2.51
N VAL A 551 -0.84 -6.26 2.18
CA VAL A 551 -1.98 -5.49 2.68
C VAL A 551 -3.23 -5.91 1.91
N SER A 552 -4.21 -6.49 2.60
CA SER A 552 -5.47 -6.96 2.01
C SER A 552 -6.65 -6.03 2.20
N GLY A 553 -6.50 -4.97 3.00
CA GLY A 553 -7.54 -3.96 3.22
C GLY A 553 -7.17 -2.99 4.34
N SER A 554 -8.06 -2.04 4.63
CA SER A 554 -7.91 -1.04 5.70
C SER A 554 -9.13 -1.04 6.61
N LEU A 555 -8.94 -0.61 7.85
CA LEU A 555 -10.00 -0.53 8.86
C LEU A 555 -10.13 0.90 9.40
N TYR A 556 -11.36 1.28 9.70
CA TYR A 556 -11.65 2.43 10.55
C TYR A 556 -11.51 2.03 12.02
N ASN A 557 -11.11 2.99 12.86
CA ASN A 557 -10.93 2.81 14.30
C ASN A 557 -11.21 4.14 15.05
N ALA A 558 -10.91 4.20 16.34
CA ALA A 558 -11.17 5.39 17.16
C ALA A 558 -10.33 6.62 16.74
N SER A 559 -9.16 6.42 16.12
CA SER A 559 -8.31 7.51 15.62
C SER A 559 -8.64 7.88 14.17
N ASN A 560 -9.01 6.91 13.35
CA ASN A 560 -9.51 7.09 11.99
C ASN A 560 -10.98 6.64 11.94
N THR A 561 -11.88 7.52 12.36
CA THR A 561 -13.31 7.18 12.45
C THR A 561 -13.93 6.95 11.08
N PRO A 562 -15.02 6.15 10.98
CA PRO A 562 -15.76 5.99 9.74
C PRO A 562 -16.09 7.33 9.08
N LEU A 563 -15.96 7.39 7.75
CA LEU A 563 -16.24 8.59 6.97
C LEU A 563 -17.67 9.11 7.19
N VAL A 564 -18.63 8.19 7.22
CA VAL A 564 -20.03 8.48 7.49
C VAL A 564 -20.31 8.27 8.97
N ASN A 565 -20.87 9.28 9.63
CA ASN A 565 -21.40 9.14 10.99
C ASN A 565 -22.61 8.20 10.95
N VAL A 566 -22.40 6.94 11.34
CA VAL A 566 -23.41 5.88 11.23
C VAL A 566 -24.65 6.13 12.10
N ASP A 567 -24.55 6.90 13.18
CA ASP A 567 -25.68 7.17 14.08
C ASP A 567 -26.73 8.10 13.44
N SER A 568 -26.27 9.02 12.57
CA SER A 568 -27.12 10.03 11.94
C SER A 568 -27.31 9.83 10.43
N ASN A 569 -26.33 9.20 9.77
CA ASN A 569 -26.23 9.15 8.31
C ASN A 569 -26.06 7.73 7.75
N TYR A 570 -26.56 6.69 8.44
CA TYR A 570 -26.50 5.27 8.01
C TYR A 570 -27.00 4.99 6.57
N HIS A 571 -27.80 5.89 6.01
CA HIS A 571 -28.37 5.81 4.66
C HIS A 571 -27.42 6.32 3.56
N GLN A 572 -26.22 6.81 3.93
CA GLN A 572 -25.23 7.35 3.01
C GLN A 572 -24.17 6.31 2.62
N THR A 573 -23.76 6.34 1.36
CA THR A 573 -22.58 5.63 0.84
C THR A 573 -21.66 6.65 0.20
N SER A 574 -20.42 6.74 0.67
CA SER A 574 -19.50 7.81 0.27
C SER A 574 -18.16 7.27 -0.18
N LEU A 575 -17.62 7.84 -1.26
CA LEU A 575 -16.24 7.71 -1.68
C LEU A 575 -15.59 9.09 -1.50
N SER A 576 -14.59 9.18 -0.62
CA SER A 576 -13.90 10.43 -0.36
C SER A 576 -12.39 10.27 -0.27
N SER A 577 -11.70 11.37 -0.50
CA SER A 577 -10.26 11.47 -0.33
C SER A 577 -9.91 12.82 0.25
N LYS A 578 -9.26 12.81 1.41
CA LYS A 578 -8.82 14.01 2.10
C LYS A 578 -7.62 14.64 1.37
N THR A 579 -7.49 15.96 1.39
CA THR A 579 -6.27 16.66 0.98
C THR A 579 -5.08 16.08 1.77
N ILE A 580 -3.98 15.81 1.07
CA ILE A 580 -2.79 15.17 1.64
C ILE A 580 -2.07 16.18 2.54
N GLY A 581 -1.77 15.77 3.78
CA GLY A 581 -1.10 16.61 4.77
C GLY A 581 -1.65 16.42 6.17
N ALA A 582 -0.79 16.53 7.19
CA ALA A 582 -1.16 16.25 8.58
C ALA A 582 -2.25 17.18 9.14
N ASN A 583 -2.20 18.47 8.76
CA ASN A 583 -3.12 19.51 9.25
C ASN A 583 -4.19 19.91 8.23
N GLU A 584 -4.26 19.21 7.10
CA GLU A 584 -5.23 19.52 6.05
C GLU A 584 -6.62 19.02 6.43
N THR A 585 -7.66 19.70 5.93
CA THR A 585 -9.08 19.34 6.18
C THR A 585 -9.93 19.27 4.93
N GLY A 586 -9.41 19.74 3.77
CA GLY A 586 -10.11 19.69 2.50
C GLY A 586 -10.44 18.26 2.06
N ILE A 587 -11.54 18.07 1.34
CA ILE A 587 -12.04 16.75 0.94
C ILE A 587 -12.66 16.85 -0.45
N ASN A 588 -12.28 15.93 -1.33
CA ASN A 588 -13.03 15.60 -2.53
C ASN A 588 -13.91 14.38 -2.24
N GLU A 589 -15.20 14.44 -2.56
CA GLU A 589 -16.13 13.36 -2.23
C GLU A 589 -17.29 13.22 -3.22
N ILE A 590 -17.77 11.98 -3.32
CA ILE A 590 -19.03 11.61 -3.95
C ILE A 590 -19.84 10.82 -2.93
N THR A 591 -21.02 11.30 -2.59
CA THR A 591 -21.90 10.72 -1.57
C THR A 591 -23.28 10.43 -2.14
N LEU A 592 -23.77 9.21 -1.93
CA LEU A 592 -25.10 8.74 -2.31
C LEU A 592 -25.96 8.57 -1.05
N SER A 593 -26.94 9.44 -0.87
CA SER A 593 -27.96 9.33 0.19
C SER A 593 -29.18 8.57 -0.31
N ASN A 594 -29.57 7.52 0.39
CA ASN A 594 -30.72 6.66 0.05
C ASN A 594 -31.85 6.74 1.09
N LEU A 595 -32.05 7.89 1.71
CA LEU A 595 -33.17 8.11 2.59
C LEU A 595 -34.44 8.33 1.76
N LYS A 596 -35.49 7.52 1.99
CA LYS A 596 -36.72 7.55 1.20
C LYS A 596 -37.31 8.96 1.08
N ASN A 597 -37.58 9.40 -0.15
CA ASN A 597 -38.08 10.73 -0.51
C ASN A 597 -37.13 11.90 -0.16
N LYS A 598 -35.87 11.60 0.12
CA LYS A 598 -34.77 12.53 0.44
C LYS A 598 -33.45 12.03 -0.19
N GLU A 599 -33.56 11.25 -1.25
CA GLU A 599 -32.43 10.70 -1.98
C GLU A 599 -31.62 11.85 -2.60
N GLN A 600 -30.29 11.73 -2.54
CA GLN A 600 -29.39 12.78 -3.02
C GLN A 600 -28.08 12.18 -3.50
N ILE A 601 -27.57 12.70 -4.63
CA ILE A 601 -26.18 12.55 -5.03
C ILE A 601 -25.48 13.88 -4.74
N TYR A 602 -24.47 13.85 -3.88
CA TYR A 602 -23.63 14.99 -3.55
C TYR A 602 -22.24 14.79 -4.13
N VAL A 603 -21.77 15.76 -4.91
CA VAL A 603 -20.42 15.77 -5.50
C VAL A 603 -19.73 17.05 -5.04
N LYS A 604 -18.56 16.91 -4.42
CA LYS A 604 -17.73 18.01 -3.96
C LYS A 604 -16.33 17.91 -4.54
N ALA A 605 -15.91 18.96 -5.23
CA ALA A 605 -14.51 19.21 -5.55
C ALA A 605 -13.98 20.28 -4.58
N GLU A 606 -12.86 20.01 -3.91
CA GLU A 606 -12.24 20.95 -2.97
C GLU A 606 -11.65 22.17 -3.69
N LYS A 607 -11.28 22.01 -4.97
CA LYS A 607 -10.67 23.08 -5.77
C LYS A 607 -11.27 23.19 -7.17
N ASP A 608 -10.74 22.43 -8.13
CA ASP A 608 -11.13 22.48 -9.53
C ASP A 608 -11.99 21.24 -9.88
N TYR A 609 -13.05 21.42 -10.69
CA TYR A 609 -13.86 20.34 -11.25
C TYR A 609 -13.86 20.43 -12.77
N ASP A 610 -13.27 19.42 -13.42
CA ASP A 610 -13.22 19.30 -14.88
C ASP A 610 -14.08 18.12 -15.33
N GLU A 611 -14.96 18.37 -16.31
CA GLU A 611 -15.79 17.34 -16.95
C GLU A 611 -15.49 17.31 -18.46
N LEU A 612 -14.96 16.17 -18.93
CA LEU A 612 -14.67 15.94 -20.35
C LEU A 612 -15.55 14.82 -20.89
N VAL A 613 -16.48 15.17 -21.79
CA VAL A 613 -17.34 14.21 -22.49
C VAL A 613 -16.96 14.18 -23.96
N ASN A 614 -16.41 13.06 -24.41
CA ASN A 614 -15.88 12.92 -25.78
C ASN A 614 -16.96 12.80 -26.87
N ASN A 615 -18.22 12.58 -26.49
CA ASN A 615 -19.33 12.45 -27.42
C ASN A 615 -20.53 13.28 -26.93
N ASP A 616 -21.56 12.62 -26.39
CA ASP A 616 -22.82 13.27 -26.02
C ASP A 616 -22.98 13.36 -24.49
N PHE A 617 -23.38 14.53 -24.00
CA PHE A 617 -23.83 14.74 -22.63
C PHE A 617 -25.34 14.99 -22.61
N SER A 618 -26.08 14.23 -21.81
CA SER A 618 -27.53 14.38 -21.66
C SER A 618 -27.89 14.56 -20.19
N GLN A 619 -28.76 15.53 -19.90
CA GLN A 619 -29.25 15.82 -18.56
C GLN A 619 -30.75 16.07 -18.61
N THR A 620 -31.51 15.34 -17.79
CA THR A 620 -32.96 15.53 -17.61
C THR A 620 -33.24 15.79 -16.14
N ILE A 621 -33.87 16.93 -15.84
CA ILE A 621 -34.26 17.33 -14.47
C ILE A 621 -35.79 17.45 -14.46
N LEU A 622 -36.45 16.66 -13.61
CA LEU A 622 -37.92 16.56 -13.60
C LEU A 622 -38.60 17.68 -12.79
N ASN A 623 -37.83 18.38 -11.96
CA ASN A 623 -38.30 19.52 -11.19
C ASN A 623 -37.35 20.70 -11.46
N ASP A 624 -36.75 21.29 -10.43
CA ASP A 624 -35.96 22.51 -10.57
C ASP A 624 -34.47 22.25 -10.80
N LYS A 625 -33.84 23.09 -11.63
CA LYS A 625 -32.38 23.22 -11.76
C LYS A 625 -31.96 24.63 -11.32
N SER A 626 -31.16 24.71 -10.27
CA SER A 626 -30.52 25.96 -9.82
C SER A 626 -29.02 25.94 -10.17
N SER A 627 -28.48 27.05 -10.63
CA SER A 627 -27.06 27.20 -10.98
C SER A 627 -26.57 28.60 -10.62
N GLN A 628 -25.46 28.68 -9.90
CA GLN A 628 -24.85 29.93 -9.48
C GLN A 628 -23.34 29.91 -9.75
N VAL A 629 -22.84 30.92 -10.44
CA VAL A 629 -21.41 31.13 -10.69
C VAL A 629 -21.04 32.48 -10.11
N HIS A 630 -20.15 32.49 -9.12
CA HIS A 630 -19.68 33.73 -8.49
C HIS A 630 -18.66 34.47 -9.36
N GLY A 631 -17.93 33.74 -10.20
CA GLY A 631 -16.98 34.28 -11.17
C GLY A 631 -17.60 34.47 -12.56
N SER A 632 -16.80 34.18 -13.59
CA SER A 632 -17.25 34.27 -14.99
C SER A 632 -17.84 32.95 -15.47
N TYR A 633 -18.91 33.04 -16.26
CA TYR A 633 -19.47 31.91 -17.01
C TYR A 633 -19.25 32.15 -18.51
N THR A 634 -18.70 31.16 -19.22
CA THR A 634 -18.48 31.22 -20.66
C THR A 634 -19.04 29.97 -21.31
N GLU A 635 -19.93 30.14 -22.27
CA GLU A 635 -20.48 29.07 -23.09
C GLU A 635 -20.08 29.31 -24.56
N ARG A 636 -19.55 28.28 -25.21
CA ARG A 636 -19.21 28.33 -26.64
C ARG A 636 -19.80 27.14 -27.37
N VAL A 637 -20.86 27.39 -28.13
CA VAL A 637 -21.49 26.38 -29.00
C VAL A 637 -21.02 26.59 -30.44
N LYS A 638 -20.36 25.58 -31.01
CA LYS A 638 -19.75 25.69 -32.36
C LYS A 638 -20.74 25.57 -33.52
N LYS A 639 -21.93 24.98 -33.29
CA LYS A 639 -22.94 24.73 -34.32
C LYS A 639 -24.24 25.48 -33.99
N ALA A 640 -25.13 24.85 -33.24
CA ALA A 640 -26.45 25.40 -32.93
C ALA A 640 -26.73 25.31 -31.43
N HIS A 641 -27.18 26.41 -30.84
CA HIS A 641 -27.74 26.47 -29.49
C HIS A 641 -29.25 26.72 -29.64
N ILE A 642 -30.07 25.76 -29.23
CA ILE A 642 -31.53 25.84 -29.29
C ILE A 642 -32.04 25.88 -27.86
N GLN A 643 -32.80 26.92 -27.52
CA GLN A 643 -33.39 27.08 -26.20
C GLN A 643 -34.90 27.31 -26.34
N THR A 644 -35.69 26.37 -25.85
CA THR A 644 -37.15 26.48 -25.77
C THR A 644 -37.55 26.70 -24.32
N ILE A 645 -38.37 27.73 -24.07
CA ILE A 645 -38.92 28.05 -22.75
C ILE A 645 -40.43 28.17 -22.91
N ASP A 646 -41.19 27.28 -22.27
CA ASP A 646 -42.64 27.17 -22.51
C ASP A 646 -43.45 28.29 -21.86
N LEU A 647 -42.95 28.88 -20.76
CA LEU A 647 -43.68 29.89 -20.00
C LEU A 647 -43.00 31.27 -20.04
N ALA A 648 -41.87 31.44 -19.34
CA ALA A 648 -41.26 32.75 -19.16
C ALA A 648 -39.73 32.70 -19.09
N LYS A 649 -39.07 33.65 -19.74
CA LYS A 649 -37.63 33.91 -19.65
C LYS A 649 -37.40 35.33 -19.17
N ASN A 650 -36.69 35.50 -18.05
CA ASN A 650 -36.28 36.79 -17.52
C ASN A 650 -34.75 36.93 -17.62
N VAL A 651 -34.26 38.03 -18.20
CA VAL A 651 -32.84 38.32 -18.36
C VAL A 651 -32.55 39.70 -17.78
N ASN A 652 -31.77 39.76 -16.70
CA ASN A 652 -31.34 41.01 -16.07
C ASN A 652 -29.84 41.18 -16.24
N VAL A 653 -29.42 42.29 -16.85
CA VAL A 653 -28.00 42.60 -17.10
C VAL A 653 -27.68 43.95 -16.47
N GLY A 654 -26.76 43.96 -15.51
CA GLY A 654 -26.44 45.16 -14.73
C GLY A 654 -25.54 46.19 -15.44
N ALA A 655 -24.93 45.80 -16.56
CA ALA A 655 -24.05 46.66 -17.36
C ALA A 655 -24.41 46.53 -18.86
N GLU A 656 -23.54 45.92 -19.66
CA GLU A 656 -23.71 45.83 -21.12
C GLU A 656 -24.38 44.52 -21.57
N TYR A 657 -25.37 44.62 -22.46
CA TYR A 657 -25.97 43.49 -23.18
C TYR A 657 -25.77 43.63 -24.70
N LEU A 658 -24.71 43.01 -25.21
CA LEU A 658 -24.38 43.04 -26.64
C LEU A 658 -24.93 41.80 -27.36
N THR A 659 -25.65 42.01 -28.47
CA THR A 659 -26.09 40.95 -29.37
C THR A 659 -25.63 41.26 -30.80
N THR A 660 -24.80 40.39 -31.38
CA THR A 660 -24.36 40.50 -32.79
C THR A 660 -24.91 39.32 -33.58
N VAL A 661 -25.58 39.58 -34.70
CA VAL A 661 -26.19 38.54 -35.55
C VAL A 661 -25.71 38.75 -36.98
N GLY A 662 -25.08 37.72 -37.56
CA GLY A 662 -24.43 37.84 -38.88
C GLY A 662 -25.34 37.58 -40.08
N LEU A 663 -26.51 36.96 -39.89
CA LEU A 663 -27.45 36.60 -40.96
C LEU A 663 -28.81 37.27 -40.78
N SER A 664 -29.70 36.68 -39.97
CA SER A 664 -31.05 37.21 -39.70
C SER A 664 -31.37 37.18 -38.21
N LYS A 665 -32.06 38.21 -37.74
CA LYS A 665 -32.64 38.29 -36.39
C LYS A 665 -34.15 38.55 -36.51
N ASP A 666 -34.94 37.52 -36.28
CA ASP A 666 -36.40 37.61 -36.29
C ASP A 666 -36.93 37.74 -34.86
N THR A 667 -37.82 38.70 -34.62
CA THR A 667 -38.47 38.90 -33.31
C THR A 667 -39.97 38.99 -33.52
N VAL A 668 -40.71 37.99 -33.03
CA VAL A 668 -42.17 37.94 -33.10
C VAL A 668 -42.71 38.09 -31.69
N VAL A 669 -43.59 39.06 -31.49
CA VAL A 669 -44.20 39.35 -30.18
C VAL A 669 -45.71 39.34 -30.33
N GLY A 670 -46.38 38.45 -29.60
CA GLY A 670 -47.82 38.21 -29.78
C GLY A 670 -48.75 39.21 -29.08
N VAL A 671 -48.25 39.97 -28.10
CA VAL A 671 -49.09 40.90 -27.30
C VAL A 671 -48.50 42.30 -27.29
N SER A 672 -47.36 42.52 -26.63
CA SER A 672 -46.76 43.85 -26.49
C SER A 672 -45.25 43.80 -26.54
N ASN A 673 -44.66 44.70 -27.31
CA ASN A 673 -43.23 44.97 -27.33
C ASN A 673 -42.99 46.42 -26.88
N THR A 674 -42.36 46.62 -25.72
CA THR A 674 -42.06 47.95 -25.17
C THR A 674 -40.54 48.16 -25.14
N LEU A 675 -40.07 49.22 -25.80
CA LEU A 675 -38.66 49.62 -25.80
C LEU A 675 -38.52 50.97 -25.09
N ASN A 676 -37.89 50.97 -23.92
CA ASN A 676 -37.56 52.19 -23.17
C ASN A 676 -36.06 52.45 -23.28
N VAL A 677 -35.68 53.60 -23.84
CA VAL A 677 -34.27 53.99 -24.01
C VAL A 677 -34.05 55.34 -23.37
N ALA A 678 -33.10 55.41 -22.43
CA ALA A 678 -32.88 56.61 -21.62
C ALA A 678 -32.01 57.68 -22.29
N VAL A 679 -31.05 57.26 -23.11
CA VAL A 679 -30.07 58.15 -23.75
C VAL A 679 -30.35 58.20 -25.25
N ASP A 680 -29.88 57.21 -26.02
CA ASP A 680 -29.96 57.23 -27.48
C ASP A 680 -30.44 55.90 -28.05
N ASN A 681 -31.37 55.96 -29.00
CA ASN A 681 -31.76 54.83 -29.85
C ASN A 681 -31.39 55.13 -31.30
N ASN A 682 -30.33 54.50 -31.82
CA ASN A 682 -29.86 54.72 -33.19
C ASN A 682 -30.17 53.49 -34.06
N THR A 683 -31.02 53.67 -35.07
CA THR A 683 -31.37 52.63 -36.05
C THR A 683 -30.78 52.98 -37.41
N ARG A 684 -29.96 52.09 -37.97
CA ARG A 684 -29.37 52.23 -39.30
C ARG A 684 -29.76 51.03 -40.16
N VAL A 685 -30.44 51.29 -41.27
CA VAL A 685 -30.87 50.26 -42.23
C VAL A 685 -30.14 50.49 -43.54
N GLY A 686 -29.45 49.45 -44.04
CA GLY A 686 -28.58 49.59 -45.22
C GLY A 686 -29.30 49.49 -46.57
N GLN A 687 -30.53 48.96 -46.57
CA GLN A 687 -31.39 48.82 -47.75
C GLN A 687 -32.81 49.29 -47.33
N ASP A 688 -33.80 48.41 -47.40
CA ASP A 688 -35.20 48.75 -47.18
C ASP A 688 -35.62 48.65 -45.70
N SER A 689 -36.47 49.59 -45.28
CA SER A 689 -37.21 49.54 -44.00
C SER A 689 -38.70 49.62 -44.31
N HIS A 690 -39.49 48.72 -43.71
CA HIS A 690 -40.95 48.69 -43.86
C HIS A 690 -41.62 48.63 -42.49
N GLU A 691 -42.66 49.44 -42.32
CA GLU A 691 -43.49 49.47 -41.11
C GLU A 691 -44.95 49.42 -41.52
N PHE A 692 -45.68 48.46 -40.96
CA PHE A 692 -47.13 48.33 -41.11
C PHE A 692 -47.79 48.49 -39.74
N VAL A 693 -48.71 49.45 -39.63
CA VAL A 693 -49.46 49.71 -38.39
C VAL A 693 -50.94 49.47 -38.68
N GLY A 694 -51.54 48.50 -37.99
CA GLY A 694 -52.93 48.09 -38.23
C GLY A 694 -53.99 49.04 -37.66
N HIS A 695 -53.62 49.85 -36.68
CA HIS A 695 -54.46 50.88 -36.05
C HIS A 695 -53.70 52.22 -36.07
N ASP A 696 -53.57 52.88 -34.93
CA ASP A 696 -53.02 54.23 -34.84
C ASP A 696 -51.50 54.20 -34.65
N LYS A 697 -50.80 55.09 -35.35
CA LYS A 697 -49.40 55.44 -35.10
C LYS A 697 -49.33 56.83 -34.49
N PHE A 698 -48.91 56.93 -33.24
CA PHE A 698 -48.66 58.20 -32.56
C PHE A 698 -47.16 58.48 -32.49
N VAL A 699 -46.73 59.67 -32.94
CA VAL A 699 -45.34 60.12 -32.90
C VAL A 699 -45.31 61.49 -32.25
N GLU A 700 -44.72 61.58 -31.06
CA GLU A 700 -44.47 62.84 -30.35
C GLU A 700 -42.97 63.13 -30.32
N VAL A 701 -42.59 64.33 -30.76
CA VAL A 701 -41.20 64.81 -30.74
C VAL A 701 -41.16 66.12 -29.98
N LYS A 702 -40.48 66.14 -28.83
CA LYS A 702 -40.41 67.33 -27.95
C LYS A 702 -39.44 68.40 -28.43
N SER A 703 -38.49 68.03 -29.27
CA SER A 703 -37.51 68.95 -29.86
C SER A 703 -37.67 68.94 -31.38
N ASN A 704 -36.64 68.58 -32.13
CA ASN A 704 -36.65 68.68 -33.58
C ASN A 704 -36.93 67.32 -34.25
N LEU A 705 -37.81 67.33 -35.26
CA LEU A 705 -37.94 66.25 -36.24
C LEU A 705 -37.34 66.72 -37.57
N ASN A 706 -36.19 66.15 -37.95
CA ASN A 706 -35.56 66.43 -39.25
C ASN A 706 -35.75 65.23 -40.18
N THR A 707 -36.45 65.43 -41.30
CA THR A 707 -36.61 64.41 -42.34
C THR A 707 -35.92 64.88 -43.62
N THR A 708 -35.04 64.07 -44.19
CA THR A 708 -34.39 64.33 -45.47
C THR A 708 -34.64 63.16 -46.40
N ILE A 709 -35.20 63.43 -47.57
CA ILE A 709 -35.54 62.43 -48.59
C ILE A 709 -34.74 62.79 -49.84
N HIS A 710 -33.86 61.89 -50.28
CA HIS A 710 -32.95 62.17 -51.39
C HIS A 710 -33.60 62.02 -52.77
N ASN A 711 -34.66 61.21 -52.86
CA ASN A 711 -35.39 60.99 -54.09
C ASN A 711 -36.84 61.47 -53.91
N ASP A 712 -37.83 60.58 -53.99
CA ASP A 712 -39.23 60.96 -53.98
C ASP A 712 -39.88 60.74 -52.59
N GLU A 713 -40.73 61.69 -52.17
CA GLU A 713 -41.71 61.50 -51.10
C GLU A 713 -43.11 61.38 -51.71
N MET A 714 -43.80 60.26 -51.44
CA MET A 714 -45.21 60.10 -51.77
C MET A 714 -46.01 59.93 -50.49
N LYS A 715 -46.95 60.84 -50.23
CA LYS A 715 -47.84 60.80 -49.08
C LYS A 715 -49.30 60.84 -49.52
N GLU A 716 -49.97 59.71 -49.45
CA GLU A 716 -51.40 59.58 -49.70
C GLU A 716 -52.16 59.60 -48.37
N VAL A 717 -53.14 60.49 -48.23
CA VAL A 717 -54.03 60.54 -47.06
C VAL A 717 -55.46 60.38 -47.58
N LYS A 718 -56.09 59.24 -47.27
CA LYS A 718 -57.47 58.95 -47.71
C LYS A 718 -58.52 59.68 -46.88
N GLY A 719 -58.21 59.94 -45.62
CA GLY A 719 -59.00 60.78 -44.73
C GLY A 719 -58.56 62.24 -44.78
N THR A 720 -58.76 62.95 -43.67
CA THR A 720 -58.34 64.34 -43.54
C THR A 720 -56.84 64.44 -43.23
N LYS A 721 -56.14 65.30 -43.96
CA LYS A 721 -54.80 65.78 -43.58
C LYS A 721 -54.96 67.18 -42.99
N GLU A 722 -54.71 67.32 -41.69
CA GLU A 722 -54.66 68.62 -41.00
C GLU A 722 -53.20 68.97 -40.67
N GLN A 723 -52.81 70.23 -40.90
CA GLN A 723 -51.48 70.74 -40.57
C GLN A 723 -51.63 72.11 -39.91
N ASN A 724 -51.44 72.16 -38.60
CA ASN A 724 -51.46 73.39 -37.82
C ASN A 724 -50.00 73.80 -37.55
N ILE A 725 -49.62 74.99 -38.02
CA ILE A 725 -48.26 75.53 -37.87
C ILE A 725 -48.34 76.87 -37.17
N ASP A 726 -47.93 76.93 -35.90
CA ASP A 726 -47.87 78.18 -35.13
C ASP A 726 -46.71 79.10 -35.58
N GLY A 727 -45.65 78.49 -36.12
CA GLY A 727 -44.49 79.17 -36.68
C GLY A 727 -44.63 79.48 -38.18
N GLY A 728 -43.50 79.51 -38.89
CA GLY A 728 -43.48 79.70 -40.34
C GLY A 728 -43.67 78.40 -41.11
N TYR A 729 -44.50 78.42 -42.15
CA TYR A 729 -44.58 77.36 -43.16
C TYR A 729 -43.91 77.84 -44.46
N LYS A 730 -42.94 77.09 -44.98
CA LYS A 730 -42.22 77.41 -46.21
C LYS A 730 -42.23 76.22 -47.16
N LEU A 731 -42.90 76.38 -48.30
CA LEU A 731 -42.87 75.44 -49.41
C LEU A 731 -42.05 76.04 -50.56
N ASN A 732 -41.04 75.33 -51.03
CA ASN A 732 -40.18 75.79 -52.12
C ASN A 732 -40.02 74.67 -53.15
N SER A 733 -40.28 74.96 -54.43
CA SER A 733 -40.13 74.03 -55.54
C SER A 733 -39.41 74.73 -56.70
N GLN A 734 -38.39 74.07 -57.25
CA GLN A 734 -37.64 74.59 -58.41
C GLN A 734 -38.35 74.35 -59.75
N LYS A 735 -39.35 73.47 -59.78
CA LYS A 735 -40.12 73.14 -60.99
C LYS A 735 -41.53 73.74 -60.94
N GLY A 736 -42.32 73.35 -59.94
CA GLY A 736 -43.69 73.80 -59.80
C GLY A 736 -44.38 73.24 -58.56
N ILE A 737 -45.49 73.87 -58.19
CA ILE A 737 -46.40 73.46 -57.12
C ILE A 737 -47.78 73.39 -57.77
N ASN A 738 -48.46 72.25 -57.66
CA ASN A 738 -49.81 72.06 -58.18
C ASN A 738 -50.74 71.79 -57.00
N GLU A 739 -51.71 72.68 -56.78
CA GLU A 739 -52.78 72.48 -55.80
C GLU A 739 -54.10 72.34 -56.55
N PHE A 740 -54.87 71.31 -56.19
CA PHE A 740 -56.16 71.02 -56.81
C PHE A 740 -57.17 70.65 -55.73
N SER A 741 -58.37 71.21 -55.83
CA SER A 741 -59.51 70.89 -54.97
C SER A 741 -60.76 70.82 -55.83
N ASN A 742 -61.63 69.83 -55.57
CA ASN A 742 -62.92 69.73 -56.23
C ASN A 742 -63.96 70.71 -55.66
N GLU A 743 -63.75 71.19 -54.43
CA GLU A 743 -64.68 72.11 -53.77
C GLU A 743 -64.15 73.54 -53.79
N HIS A 744 -63.11 73.81 -53.00
CA HIS A 744 -62.52 75.13 -52.87
C HIS A 744 -61.06 75.05 -52.44
N ILE A 745 -60.29 76.07 -52.83
CA ILE A 745 -58.99 76.41 -52.24
C ILE A 745 -59.16 77.80 -51.63
N VAL A 746 -58.86 77.94 -50.34
CA VAL A 746 -58.92 79.22 -49.62
C VAL A 746 -57.50 79.63 -49.27
N LEU A 747 -57.07 80.74 -49.85
CA LEU A 747 -55.86 81.45 -49.43
C LEU A 747 -56.30 82.69 -48.66
N GLN A 748 -55.97 82.75 -47.37
CA GLN A 748 -56.34 83.85 -46.51
C GLN A 748 -55.14 84.27 -45.66
N ALA A 749 -54.88 85.58 -45.59
CA ALA A 749 -53.92 86.18 -44.69
C ALA A 749 -54.51 87.46 -44.08
N ASN A 750 -54.20 87.73 -42.82
CA ASN A 750 -54.71 88.93 -42.12
C ASN A 750 -54.03 90.23 -42.57
N SER A 751 -52.77 90.16 -43.02
CA SER A 751 -52.02 91.33 -43.51
C SER A 751 -52.11 91.46 -45.02
N TYR A 752 -51.41 90.58 -45.74
CA TYR A 752 -51.39 90.58 -47.20
C TYR A 752 -51.14 89.18 -47.72
N ILE A 753 -51.63 88.91 -48.92
CA ILE A 753 -51.24 87.78 -49.74
C ILE A 753 -50.44 88.37 -50.89
N ASP A 754 -49.18 87.94 -51.04
CA ASP A 754 -48.32 88.36 -52.14
C ASP A 754 -48.19 87.22 -53.15
N ILE A 755 -48.59 87.47 -54.39
CA ILE A 755 -48.48 86.52 -55.50
C ILE A 755 -47.69 87.23 -56.60
N ASN A 756 -46.48 86.74 -56.86
CA ASN A 756 -45.59 87.32 -57.84
C ASN A 756 -45.20 86.26 -58.88
N ALA A 757 -45.32 86.60 -60.16
CA ALA A 757 -44.90 85.77 -61.28
C ALA A 757 -44.13 86.63 -62.29
N LYS A 758 -42.92 86.20 -62.67
CA LYS A 758 -42.07 86.94 -63.61
C LYS A 758 -42.61 86.95 -65.05
N SER A 759 -43.30 85.88 -65.45
CA SER A 759 -43.76 85.69 -66.83
C SER A 759 -45.23 86.08 -66.98
N ASN A 760 -46.11 85.34 -66.31
CA ASN A 760 -47.54 85.51 -66.41
C ASN A 760 -48.23 85.05 -65.13
N PHE A 761 -49.27 85.78 -64.74
CA PHE A 761 -50.29 85.30 -63.82
C PHE A 761 -51.56 85.03 -64.64
N THR A 762 -52.19 83.88 -64.45
CA THR A 762 -53.37 83.48 -65.23
C THR A 762 -54.43 82.91 -64.30
N THR A 763 -55.60 83.55 -64.28
CA THR A 763 -56.81 83.01 -63.65
C THR A 763 -57.80 82.65 -64.74
N LYS A 764 -58.41 81.48 -64.63
CA LYS A 764 -59.41 81.00 -65.59
C LYS A 764 -60.54 80.33 -64.83
N THR A 765 -61.76 80.76 -65.12
CA THR A 765 -62.99 80.22 -64.55
C THR A 765 -64.00 80.04 -65.66
N ALA A 766 -64.77 78.95 -65.61
CA ALA A 766 -65.76 78.64 -66.64
C ALA A 766 -67.07 79.41 -66.46
N ALA A 767 -67.37 79.84 -65.23
CA ALA A 767 -68.63 80.48 -64.89
C ALA A 767 -68.44 81.95 -64.55
N GLN A 768 -67.74 82.25 -63.46
CA GLN A 768 -67.65 83.61 -62.92
C GLN A 768 -66.28 83.83 -62.29
N HIS A 769 -65.65 84.96 -62.66
CA HIS A 769 -64.50 85.53 -61.96
C HIS A 769 -65.01 86.72 -61.18
N THR A 770 -64.68 86.81 -59.89
CA THR A 770 -65.16 87.90 -59.03
C THR A 770 -64.05 88.32 -58.10
N GLU A 771 -63.72 89.60 -58.17
CA GLU A 771 -62.78 90.26 -57.28
C GLU A 771 -63.54 91.33 -56.53
N ILE A 772 -63.52 91.25 -55.21
CA ILE A 772 -64.24 92.17 -54.33
C ILE A 772 -63.19 92.77 -53.41
N ALA A 773 -63.06 94.09 -53.45
CA ALA A 773 -62.18 94.87 -52.60
C ALA A 773 -62.77 96.27 -52.43
N ASP A 774 -62.51 96.92 -51.29
CA ASP A 774 -62.89 98.32 -51.07
C ASP A 774 -62.24 99.24 -52.12
N SER A 775 -61.04 98.88 -52.56
CA SER A 775 -60.38 99.51 -53.71
C SER A 775 -59.59 98.46 -54.49
N LYS A 776 -59.68 98.52 -55.82
CA LYS A 776 -58.85 97.76 -56.73
C LYS A 776 -58.03 98.72 -57.57
N PHE A 777 -56.72 98.59 -57.50
CA PHE A 777 -55.79 99.31 -58.36
C PHE A 777 -55.20 98.34 -59.37
N SER A 778 -55.21 98.72 -60.64
CA SER A 778 -54.60 97.93 -61.71
C SER A 778 -53.75 98.87 -62.54
N ASN A 779 -52.44 98.72 -62.42
CA ASN A 779 -51.47 99.44 -63.23
C ASN A 779 -50.97 98.51 -64.33
N ILE A 780 -51.29 98.84 -65.59
CA ILE A 780 -50.89 98.05 -66.74
C ILE A 780 -49.96 98.92 -67.57
N GLU A 781 -48.70 98.50 -67.68
CA GLU A 781 -47.64 99.34 -68.27
C GLU A 781 -47.75 99.49 -69.80
N THR A 782 -48.37 98.53 -70.48
CA THR A 782 -48.46 98.54 -71.95
C THR A 782 -49.91 98.56 -72.43
N THR A 783 -50.57 97.41 -72.45
CA THR A 783 -51.91 97.26 -73.02
C THR A 783 -52.83 96.59 -72.02
N TYR A 784 -53.89 97.30 -71.62
CA TYR A 784 -55.00 96.71 -70.89
C TYR A 784 -56.11 96.37 -71.87
N GLU A 785 -56.22 95.10 -72.22
CA GLU A 785 -57.25 94.60 -73.13
C GLU A 785 -58.37 93.91 -72.35
N VAL A 786 -59.58 94.43 -72.48
CA VAL A 786 -60.79 93.78 -71.98
C VAL A 786 -61.60 93.33 -73.19
N ASN A 787 -61.67 92.03 -73.40
CA ASN A 787 -62.40 91.44 -74.51
C ASN A 787 -63.60 90.64 -73.95
N ALA A 788 -64.80 91.17 -74.13
CA ALA A 788 -66.04 90.52 -73.72
C ALA A 788 -66.96 90.33 -74.94
N LYS A 789 -67.62 89.17 -75.03
CA LYS A 789 -68.46 88.81 -76.18
C LYS A 789 -69.82 89.50 -76.20
N ASP A 790 -70.38 89.77 -75.02
CA ASP A 790 -71.72 90.35 -74.89
C ASP A 790 -71.61 91.84 -74.56
N LYS A 791 -71.15 92.15 -73.35
CA LYS A 791 -71.01 93.52 -72.87
C LYS A 791 -69.93 93.66 -71.80
N ILE A 792 -69.31 94.83 -71.76
CA ILE A 792 -68.46 95.29 -70.66
C ILE A 792 -69.25 96.36 -69.90
N ILE A 793 -69.35 96.25 -68.59
CA ILE A 793 -69.99 97.26 -67.75
C ILE A 793 -68.97 97.77 -66.74
N HIS A 794 -68.62 99.05 -66.86
CA HIS A 794 -67.92 99.79 -65.81
C HIS A 794 -68.95 100.65 -65.10
N GLN A 795 -69.29 100.29 -63.85
CA GLN A 795 -70.33 100.96 -63.09
C GLN A 795 -69.80 101.48 -61.76
N VAL A 796 -70.17 102.72 -61.45
CA VAL A 796 -69.93 103.40 -60.17
C VAL A 796 -71.27 103.97 -59.71
N GLY A 797 -71.91 103.34 -58.72
CA GLY A 797 -73.26 103.72 -58.28
C GLY A 797 -74.30 103.59 -59.40
N SER A 798 -75.07 104.65 -59.67
CA SER A 798 -76.02 104.70 -60.80
C SER A 798 -75.38 105.06 -62.14
N THR A 799 -74.10 105.44 -62.15
CA THR A 799 -73.36 105.77 -63.37
C THR A 799 -72.73 104.53 -63.95
N LYS A 800 -73.01 104.22 -65.22
CA LYS A 800 -72.41 103.08 -65.89
C LYS A 800 -72.00 103.40 -67.31
N VAL A 801 -70.83 102.90 -67.71
CA VAL A 801 -70.44 102.78 -69.11
C VAL A 801 -70.65 101.33 -69.48
N THR A 802 -71.59 101.09 -70.40
CA THR A 802 -71.86 99.78 -70.97
C THR A 802 -71.35 99.77 -72.40
N ILE A 803 -70.35 98.96 -72.68
CA ILE A 803 -69.85 98.73 -74.04
C ILE A 803 -70.45 97.42 -74.51
N GLU A 804 -71.19 97.45 -75.60
CA GLU A 804 -71.78 96.29 -76.28
C GLU A 804 -71.18 96.22 -77.69
N GLY A 805 -71.28 95.07 -78.37
CA GLY A 805 -70.62 94.87 -79.67
C GLY A 805 -70.99 95.90 -80.75
N SER A 806 -72.15 96.55 -80.65
CA SER A 806 -72.62 97.57 -81.59
C SER A 806 -72.69 98.98 -81.00
N SER A 807 -72.46 99.17 -79.70
CA SER A 807 -72.68 100.47 -79.07
C SER A 807 -71.99 100.68 -77.73
N VAL A 808 -71.60 101.91 -77.43
CA VAL A 808 -71.14 102.34 -76.10
C VAL A 808 -72.19 103.24 -75.48
N VAL A 809 -72.77 102.82 -74.35
CA VAL A 809 -73.78 103.56 -73.60
C VAL A 809 -73.18 104.07 -72.29
N ILE A 810 -73.01 105.38 -72.19
CA ILE A 810 -72.64 106.05 -70.95
C ILE A 810 -73.92 106.57 -70.30
N GLU A 811 -74.31 105.96 -69.19
CA GLU A 811 -75.46 106.36 -68.39
C GLU A 811 -74.99 107.05 -67.13
N VAL A 812 -75.41 108.29 -66.90
CA VAL A 812 -75.07 109.08 -65.70
C VAL A 812 -76.36 109.67 -65.15
N ALA A 813 -76.71 109.34 -63.90
CA ALA A 813 -77.88 109.89 -63.21
C ALA A 813 -79.19 109.87 -64.05
N GLY A 814 -79.41 108.81 -64.84
CA GLY A 814 -80.59 108.62 -65.68
C GLY A 814 -80.48 109.15 -67.12
N VAL A 815 -79.42 109.89 -67.46
CA VAL A 815 -79.14 110.35 -68.82
C VAL A 815 -78.28 109.33 -69.54
N LYS A 816 -78.69 108.87 -70.74
CA LYS A 816 -77.96 107.87 -71.54
C LYS A 816 -77.37 108.48 -72.79
N ALA A 817 -76.05 108.52 -72.89
CA ALA A 817 -75.31 108.82 -74.12
C ALA A 817 -74.93 107.52 -74.82
N ILE A 818 -75.59 107.23 -75.93
CA ILE A 818 -75.42 106.02 -76.73
C ILE A 818 -74.63 106.36 -77.98
N PHE A 819 -73.44 105.82 -78.11
CA PHE A 819 -72.65 105.82 -79.34
C PHE A 819 -72.92 104.52 -80.08
N ASP A 820 -73.55 104.56 -81.25
CA ASP A 820 -73.72 103.39 -82.12
C ASP A 820 -73.39 103.73 -83.58
N SER A 821 -73.67 102.82 -84.52
CA SER A 821 -73.42 103.03 -85.96
C SER A 821 -74.17 104.23 -86.58
N ARG A 822 -75.14 104.82 -85.87
CA ARG A 822 -75.86 106.04 -86.29
C ARG A 822 -75.28 107.31 -85.66
N GLY A 823 -74.18 107.21 -84.90
CA GLY A 823 -73.55 108.30 -84.18
C GLY A 823 -73.98 108.41 -82.71
N LEU A 824 -73.71 109.57 -82.09
CA LEU A 824 -74.06 109.85 -80.69
C LEU A 824 -75.54 110.23 -80.57
N ARG A 825 -76.31 109.48 -79.77
CA ARG A 825 -77.65 109.84 -79.33
C ARG A 825 -77.72 109.93 -77.81
N VAL A 826 -78.20 111.06 -77.33
CA VAL A 826 -78.45 111.29 -75.90
C VAL A 826 -79.94 111.18 -75.63
N ILE A 827 -80.30 110.33 -74.67
CA ILE A 827 -81.68 110.09 -74.24
C ILE A 827 -81.83 110.65 -72.83
N GLY A 828 -82.80 111.56 -72.65
CA GLY A 828 -83.08 112.19 -71.37
C GLY A 828 -82.29 113.48 -71.09
N GLY A 829 -81.53 114.01 -72.06
CA GLY A 829 -80.80 115.29 -71.93
C GLY A 829 -80.41 115.89 -73.28
N ASP A 830 -80.11 117.20 -73.30
CA ASP A 830 -79.74 117.93 -74.52
C ASP A 830 -78.26 117.72 -74.90
N ILE A 831 -77.99 117.51 -76.20
CA ILE A 831 -76.64 117.54 -76.76
C ILE A 831 -76.25 119.01 -76.99
N LYS A 832 -75.46 119.58 -76.08
CA LYS A 832 -74.81 120.89 -76.27
C LYS A 832 -73.39 120.66 -76.76
N ALA A 833 -73.10 121.05 -78.00
CA ALA A 833 -71.73 121.19 -78.48
C ALA A 833 -71.06 122.29 -77.64
N LEU A 834 -70.07 121.91 -76.84
CA LEU A 834 -69.21 122.79 -76.04
C LEU A 834 -67.80 122.77 -76.60
#